data_AF-A0A975P9P2-F1
#
_entry.id   AF-A0A975P9P2-F1
#
_cell.length_a   1.000
_cell.length_b   1.000
_cell.length_c   1.000
_cell.angle_alpha   90.00
_cell.angle_beta   90.00
_cell.angle_gamma   90.00
#
_symmetry.space_group_name_H-M   'P 1'
#
loop_
_entity.id
_entity.type
_entity.pdbx_description
1 polymer ?
#
loop_
_entity_poly.entity_id
_entity_poly.type
_entity_poly.pdbx_seq_one_letter_code
_entity_poly.pdbx_strand_id
1 'polypeptide(L)'
;MPVFALYNLDDMGTTTAHDTALGNGAQDGVYINGAASDGTRAVLDGDNDFVKIYPDPTFQMDRGTLEIKFTSSPEGSDTPQTVLSRDSAGETDGGYRVDIMPDGTIQIVHESASGDDVTSTSAGFSNPGDQIKLSYSWDEMGGGRVVIENFTAGTHFIGDVPAGLTMDQSGSGMNQPWIVGAGQSTSTPGALDNIDQHFGGTVEYFSISDTVDNNPMNEDPVACPDEAVTDEDVPVTIPVLDNDGDPNGDPLEVTEATATHGTVTINDDGTITYTPDSNYNGGDTITYTVQDPDGNTATSTVNVTVNPVNDDPVANDDTASTDFNTPVVVAVLENDEDVDGDTLTILGTPVSAEGTVEVNGDGTITFTPNTGFSGDATITYEVTDGNGGTDTATVTVTVGQPSRDGYVDGTAGGDLIDVGYTGDPDGDFIDNDDALLPGAVGNDDFVRAGAGDDTVYSGLGDDTVNAGSGNDLVFTGQGNDSVGGGDGEDTINTGDGSDLVYGGMGDDVIDTSSSGFPLPDRDYPGLYPADSDPTDDLDTVYGGLGHDTIRTGDDADLVYGGAGRDSIDGGLDDDTLMGGQGGDTIVGGEGSDLIDGGLDHDLIYGGLTPAFPDELNIPDATDLRPDNARDTIMGGEGNDTIFGMDDADLLYGGADNDVIDGGVDNDTLFGDAGRDILIGGGGADSMSGGDDQDVFVVNRPEDGFGDVADGGSGGVDFDRLELTGAGPFRIVDRVTDSDGNGFDGRVEFLDADGNVTGQMVFTNIEEIVPCFTPGTLIATPRGEIPVEDLKAGDRVITRDNGIQQIRWVGAKKMTWADLSLNPHLKPVLIRKGSLGNGLPERDMMVSPNHRVLVANDRTALYFDEHEVLVAAKHLVAGKGVHEVDSMGTTYLHFMFDRHEVVLSNGAWTESFQPGDYTLKGMGNAQRNEIFELFPDLKTEAGLEGYGAARRTLKKHEAKLLVK
;
A
#
# COMPACT_ATOMS: atom_id res chain seq x y z
N MET A 1 -5.14 93.33 -13.47
CA MET A 1 -5.07 94.22 -14.66
C MET A 1 -3.64 94.27 -15.17
N PRO A 2 -3.36 94.40 -16.48
CA PRO A 2 -1.99 94.52 -16.97
C PRO A 2 -1.39 95.86 -16.52
N VAL A 3 -0.58 95.82 -15.45
CA VAL A 3 0.17 96.98 -14.95
C VAL A 3 1.40 97.17 -15.83
N PHE A 4 1.62 98.41 -16.32
CA PHE A 4 2.71 98.73 -17.24
C PHE A 4 4.00 98.99 -16.48
N ALA A 5 3.94 99.83 -15.45
CA ALA A 5 5.06 100.02 -14.53
C ALA A 5 4.55 100.00 -13.09
N LEU A 6 5.35 99.41 -12.21
CA LEU A 6 5.09 99.32 -10.78
C LEU A 6 6.38 99.53 -10.00
N TYR A 7 6.48 100.67 -9.35
CA TYR A 7 7.57 101.01 -8.43
C TYR A 7 7.07 100.84 -7.00
N ASN A 8 7.47 99.74 -6.34
CA ASN A 8 7.14 99.47 -4.94
C ASN A 8 8.08 100.17 -3.94
N LEU A 9 9.10 100.86 -4.44
CA LEU A 9 10.01 101.73 -3.70
C LEU A 9 10.60 101.08 -2.42
N ASP A 10 10.76 99.76 -2.41
CA ASP A 10 11.23 98.91 -1.31
C ASP A 10 12.73 98.56 -1.41
N ASP A 11 13.44 99.19 -2.33
CA ASP A 11 14.85 98.93 -2.66
C ASP A 11 15.85 99.48 -1.63
N MET A 12 15.96 98.83 -0.45
CA MET A 12 16.91 99.27 0.59
C MET A 12 18.36 99.34 0.13
N GLY A 13 19.01 100.46 0.45
CA GLY A 13 20.46 100.61 0.32
C GLY A 13 20.96 100.69 -1.12
N THR A 14 20.05 100.85 -2.09
CA THR A 14 20.39 101.11 -3.50
C THR A 14 20.21 102.60 -3.82
N THR A 15 20.74 103.04 -4.97
CA THR A 15 20.45 104.36 -5.53
C THR A 15 19.38 104.30 -6.63
N THR A 16 18.69 103.16 -6.76
CA THR A 16 17.87 102.80 -7.91
C THR A 16 16.51 102.32 -7.44
N ALA A 17 15.44 102.86 -8.00
CA ALA A 17 14.07 102.47 -7.74
C ALA A 17 13.62 101.48 -8.82
N HIS A 18 13.43 100.22 -8.47
CA HIS A 18 13.18 99.16 -9.45
C HIS A 18 11.75 99.16 -9.97
N ASP A 19 11.59 98.96 -11.28
CA ASP A 19 10.30 98.65 -11.89
C ASP A 19 10.04 97.14 -11.82
N THR A 20 9.00 96.75 -11.11
CA THR A 20 8.65 95.35 -10.82
C THR A 20 7.56 94.80 -11.74
N ALA A 21 7.02 95.62 -12.66
CA ALA A 21 6.05 95.16 -13.64
C ALA A 21 6.72 94.27 -14.71
N LEU A 22 6.26 93.03 -14.86
CA LEU A 22 6.94 91.99 -15.66
C LEU A 22 6.66 92.06 -17.18
N GLY A 23 5.93 93.08 -17.65
CA GLY A 23 5.32 93.09 -19.00
C GLY A 23 6.05 93.90 -20.09
N ASN A 24 6.87 94.89 -19.74
CA ASN A 24 7.46 95.86 -20.67
C ASN A 24 9.01 95.99 -20.61
N GLY A 25 9.66 95.28 -19.69
CA GLY A 25 11.11 95.34 -19.44
C GLY A 25 11.49 96.40 -18.40
N ALA A 26 12.53 96.13 -17.59
CA ALA A 26 12.88 96.97 -16.43
C ALA A 26 13.23 98.41 -16.80
N GLN A 27 12.42 99.37 -16.34
CA GLN A 27 12.61 100.81 -16.50
C GLN A 27 12.90 101.48 -15.14
N ASP A 28 14.06 101.21 -14.57
CA ASP A 28 14.38 101.65 -13.20
C ASP A 28 14.52 103.18 -13.07
N GLY A 29 13.95 103.72 -11.98
CA GLY A 29 14.15 105.10 -11.53
C GLY A 29 15.44 105.27 -10.70
N VAL A 30 15.77 106.51 -10.36
CA VAL A 30 16.96 106.86 -9.56
C VAL A 30 16.58 107.77 -8.40
N TYR A 31 17.07 107.45 -7.20
CA TYR A 31 16.95 108.31 -6.04
C TYR A 31 17.97 109.47 -6.11
N ILE A 32 17.52 110.71 -5.91
CA ILE A 32 18.32 111.92 -6.11
C ILE A 32 18.40 112.74 -4.80
N ASN A 33 19.56 113.38 -4.59
CA ASN A 33 19.82 114.40 -3.55
C ASN A 33 19.61 114.02 -2.08
N GLY A 34 19.44 112.74 -1.74
CA GLY A 34 19.26 112.31 -0.36
C GLY A 34 18.09 111.34 -0.17
N ALA A 35 17.19 111.28 -1.16
CA ALA A 35 16.09 110.32 -1.19
C ALA A 35 16.64 108.89 -1.09
N ALA A 36 15.95 108.04 -0.35
CA ALA A 36 16.31 106.63 -0.20
C ALA A 36 15.09 105.79 0.18
N SER A 37 15.14 104.48 -0.07
CA SER A 37 14.16 103.54 0.46
C SER A 37 14.50 103.09 1.89
N ASP A 38 13.49 102.93 2.74
CA ASP A 38 13.60 102.26 4.03
C ASP A 38 13.35 100.74 3.97
N GLY A 39 13.11 100.21 2.77
CA GLY A 39 12.80 98.79 2.53
C GLY A 39 11.35 98.47 2.30
N THR A 40 10.50 99.50 2.37
CA THR A 40 9.07 99.37 2.11
C THR A 40 8.50 100.56 1.34
N ARG A 41 9.23 101.67 1.27
CA ARG A 41 8.79 102.95 0.69
C ARG A 41 9.98 103.88 0.47
N ALA A 42 9.83 104.81 -0.46
CA ALA A 42 10.73 105.95 -0.58
C ALA A 42 10.49 106.91 0.58
N VAL A 43 11.57 107.36 1.23
CA VAL A 43 11.55 108.37 2.29
C VAL A 43 12.10 109.68 1.74
N LEU A 44 11.32 110.74 1.94
CA LEU A 44 11.59 112.07 1.42
C LEU A 44 11.55 113.10 2.56
N ASP A 45 12.57 113.94 2.68
CA ASP A 45 12.73 114.92 3.76
C ASP A 45 12.10 116.28 3.45
N GLY A 46 11.69 116.50 2.19
CA GLY A 46 11.05 117.75 1.76
C GLY A 46 12.05 118.85 1.43
N ASP A 47 13.35 118.55 1.34
CA ASP A 47 14.43 119.46 0.98
C ASP A 47 15.17 118.98 -0.29
N ASN A 48 14.50 119.12 -1.44
CA ASN A 48 15.06 118.88 -2.78
C ASN A 48 15.53 117.44 -3.05
N ASP A 49 14.92 116.48 -2.37
CA ASP A 49 15.08 115.04 -2.58
C ASP A 49 13.86 114.44 -3.31
N PHE A 50 14.11 113.50 -4.24
CA PHE A 50 13.06 112.92 -5.08
C PHE A 50 13.53 111.65 -5.80
N VAL A 51 12.57 110.89 -6.33
CA VAL A 51 12.82 109.77 -7.25
C VAL A 51 12.55 110.24 -8.68
N LYS A 52 13.54 110.10 -9.56
CA LYS A 52 13.43 110.43 -10.97
C LYS A 52 13.30 109.17 -11.82
N ILE A 53 12.18 109.02 -12.49
CA ILE A 53 11.91 107.95 -13.44
C ILE A 53 12.14 108.50 -14.84
N TYR A 54 13.14 107.97 -15.54
CA TYR A 54 13.54 108.52 -16.83
C TYR A 54 12.44 108.35 -17.89
N PRO A 55 12.39 109.27 -18.87
CA PRO A 55 11.30 109.26 -19.84
C PRO A 55 11.36 108.03 -20.75
N ASP A 56 10.23 107.34 -20.89
CA ASP A 56 10.07 106.17 -21.75
C ASP A 56 8.89 106.36 -22.72
N PRO A 57 9.03 106.00 -24.01
CA PRO A 57 7.94 106.11 -24.98
C PRO A 57 6.67 105.32 -24.62
N THR A 58 6.77 104.28 -23.79
CA THR A 58 5.63 103.47 -23.36
C THR A 58 4.75 104.15 -22.30
N PHE A 59 5.25 105.20 -21.64
CA PHE A 59 4.45 106.06 -20.74
C PHE A 59 3.69 107.17 -21.47
N GLN A 60 3.71 107.18 -22.80
CA GLN A 60 2.94 108.10 -23.63
C GLN A 60 1.58 107.45 -23.91
N MET A 61 0.53 107.87 -23.19
CA MET A 61 -0.72 107.12 -23.09
C MET A 61 -1.98 108.00 -23.21
N ASP A 62 -2.82 107.67 -24.21
CA ASP A 62 -4.13 108.31 -24.44
C ASP A 62 -5.22 107.87 -23.44
N ARG A 63 -4.97 106.76 -22.74
CA ARG A 63 -5.83 106.26 -21.66
C ARG A 63 -5.03 105.44 -20.67
N GLY A 64 -5.52 105.36 -19.44
CA GLY A 64 -4.92 104.53 -18.41
C GLY A 64 -5.47 104.78 -17.02
N THR A 65 -4.90 104.08 -16.05
CA THR A 65 -5.11 104.31 -14.62
C THR A 65 -3.78 104.42 -13.92
N LEU A 66 -3.61 105.49 -13.16
CA LEU A 66 -2.46 105.80 -12.32
C LEU A 66 -2.85 105.58 -10.87
N GLU A 67 -2.02 104.86 -10.13
CA GLU A 67 -2.16 104.76 -8.69
C GLU A 67 -0.90 105.20 -7.96
N ILE A 68 -1.08 105.92 -6.86
CA ILE A 68 0.01 106.27 -5.95
C ILE A 68 -0.47 106.17 -4.51
N LYS A 69 0.34 105.55 -3.66
CA LYS A 69 0.10 105.48 -2.22
C LYS A 69 1.23 106.16 -1.46
N PHE A 70 0.88 107.16 -0.66
CA PHE A 70 1.83 107.98 0.06
C PHE A 70 1.33 108.36 1.45
N THR A 71 2.26 108.75 2.31
CA THR A 71 2.01 109.25 3.66
C THR A 71 2.69 110.60 3.81
N SER A 72 1.92 111.63 4.15
CA SER A 72 2.48 112.98 4.36
C SER A 72 3.36 113.05 5.61
N SER A 73 4.34 113.96 5.64
CA SER A 73 5.18 114.18 6.82
C SER A 73 4.33 114.59 8.05
N PRO A 74 4.64 114.07 9.25
CA PRO A 74 4.00 114.51 10.49
C PRO A 74 4.24 115.99 10.83
N GLU A 75 5.26 116.63 10.25
CA GLU A 75 5.67 117.99 10.62
C GLU A 75 4.84 119.08 9.91
N GLY A 76 4.10 118.74 8.85
CA GLY A 76 3.28 119.67 8.06
C GLY A 76 4.10 120.66 7.21
N SER A 77 3.44 121.40 6.31
CA SER A 77 4.09 122.41 5.45
C SER A 77 3.18 123.62 5.23
N ASP A 78 3.76 124.82 5.36
CA ASP A 78 3.07 126.10 5.10
C ASP A 78 3.11 126.50 3.61
N THR A 79 3.80 125.73 2.76
CA THR A 79 3.87 125.89 1.31
C THR A 79 3.34 124.65 0.59
N PRO A 80 2.80 124.79 -0.64
CA PRO A 80 2.36 123.63 -1.43
C PRO A 80 3.49 122.61 -1.63
N GLN A 81 3.14 121.33 -1.53
CA GLN A 81 4.07 120.21 -1.72
C GLN A 81 3.63 119.34 -2.89
N THR A 82 4.53 119.01 -3.80
CA THR A 82 4.21 118.18 -4.97
C THR A 82 4.66 116.74 -4.74
N VAL A 83 3.68 115.83 -4.67
CA VAL A 83 3.90 114.39 -4.41
C VAL A 83 4.34 113.67 -5.68
N LEU A 84 3.72 114.01 -6.80
CA LEU A 84 4.02 113.44 -8.11
C LEU A 84 3.90 114.53 -9.15
N SER A 85 4.87 114.60 -10.07
CA SER A 85 4.79 115.45 -11.24
C SER A 85 5.33 114.78 -12.49
N ARG A 86 4.77 115.20 -13.62
CA ARG A 86 5.31 114.99 -14.95
C ARG A 86 5.13 116.31 -15.69
N ASP A 87 6.24 117.00 -15.86
CA ASP A 87 6.35 118.37 -16.38
C ASP A 87 6.01 119.51 -15.39
N SER A 88 6.33 120.75 -15.76
CA SER A 88 6.02 121.95 -14.97
C SER A 88 4.65 122.55 -15.28
N ALA A 89 4.15 123.39 -14.38
CA ALA A 89 2.81 123.95 -14.48
C ALA A 89 2.60 124.83 -15.74
N GLY A 90 1.68 124.43 -16.61
CA GLY A 90 1.20 125.13 -17.80
C GLY A 90 2.15 125.02 -19.00
N GLU A 91 2.99 124.00 -19.05
CA GLU A 91 4.08 123.87 -20.02
C GLU A 91 3.69 123.02 -21.24
N THR A 92 3.03 121.87 -21.04
CA THR A 92 2.67 120.94 -22.13
C THR A 92 1.31 120.27 -22.00
N ASP A 93 0.71 120.00 -23.15
CA ASP A 93 -0.43 119.07 -23.26
C ASP A 93 0.01 117.69 -22.76
N GLY A 94 -0.72 117.16 -21.78
CA GLY A 94 -0.41 115.89 -21.09
C GLY A 94 0.55 115.98 -19.91
N GLY A 95 0.81 117.18 -19.38
CA GLY A 95 1.40 117.38 -18.06
C GLY A 95 0.46 116.93 -16.92
N TYR A 96 1.01 116.41 -15.83
CA TYR A 96 0.22 115.95 -14.69
C TYR A 96 0.92 116.23 -13.36
N ARG A 97 0.18 116.69 -12.35
CA ARG A 97 0.69 116.88 -10.99
C ARG A 97 -0.31 116.55 -9.90
N VAL A 98 0.22 116.15 -8.76
CA VAL A 98 -0.51 115.94 -7.51
C VAL A 98 0.14 116.79 -6.42
N ASP A 99 -0.59 117.80 -5.96
CA ASP A 99 -0.16 118.76 -4.95
C ASP A 99 -0.96 118.60 -3.66
N ILE A 100 -0.28 118.79 -2.53
CA ILE A 100 -0.90 118.98 -1.21
C ILE A 100 -0.79 120.46 -0.86
N MET A 101 -1.93 121.11 -0.70
CA MET A 101 -2.01 122.51 -0.32
C MET A 101 -1.85 122.70 1.20
N PRO A 102 -1.42 123.88 1.69
CA PRO A 102 -1.25 124.13 3.13
C PRO A 102 -2.50 123.95 3.99
N ASP A 103 -3.69 123.99 3.39
CA ASP A 103 -4.97 123.74 4.08
C ASP A 103 -5.41 122.26 4.07
N GLY A 104 -4.54 121.34 3.63
CA GLY A 104 -4.81 119.91 3.58
C GLY A 104 -5.63 119.45 2.36
N THR A 105 -5.89 120.35 1.41
CA THR A 105 -6.51 119.99 0.13
C THR A 105 -5.52 119.20 -0.73
N ILE A 106 -5.97 118.10 -1.32
CA ILE A 106 -5.24 117.40 -2.38
C ILE A 106 -5.77 117.92 -3.70
N GLN A 107 -4.87 118.49 -4.50
CA GLN A 107 -5.17 119.04 -5.81
C GLN A 107 -4.45 118.23 -6.88
N ILE A 108 -5.21 117.81 -7.88
CA ILE A 108 -4.71 117.14 -9.06
C ILE A 108 -4.88 118.11 -10.23
N VAL A 109 -3.82 118.30 -11.01
CA VAL A 109 -3.89 119.08 -12.23
C VAL A 109 -3.43 118.24 -13.41
N HIS A 110 -4.29 118.18 -14.42
CA HIS A 110 -4.03 117.51 -15.70
C HIS A 110 -4.11 118.56 -16.80
N GLU A 111 -3.00 118.77 -17.50
CA GLU A 111 -2.84 119.85 -18.47
C GLU A 111 -3.28 119.40 -19.85
N SER A 112 -4.04 120.25 -20.53
CA SER A 112 -4.49 120.00 -21.91
C SER A 112 -4.15 121.15 -22.85
N ALA A 113 -4.17 120.90 -24.16
CA ALA A 113 -4.09 121.97 -25.18
C ALA A 113 -5.17 123.06 -25.04
N SER A 114 -6.25 122.81 -24.28
CA SER A 114 -7.36 123.73 -24.05
C SER A 114 -7.32 124.46 -22.70
N GLY A 115 -6.35 124.14 -21.83
CA GLY A 115 -6.18 124.66 -20.47
C GLY A 115 -6.14 123.56 -19.41
N ASP A 116 -5.76 123.93 -18.18
CA ASP A 116 -5.60 123.01 -17.03
C ASP A 116 -6.96 122.52 -16.50
N ASP A 117 -7.13 121.21 -16.35
CA ASP A 117 -8.23 120.60 -15.59
C ASP A 117 -7.77 120.34 -14.15
N VAL A 118 -8.50 120.92 -13.19
CA VAL A 118 -8.13 120.90 -11.77
C VAL A 118 -9.21 120.20 -10.97
N THR A 119 -8.86 119.06 -10.40
CA THR A 119 -9.71 118.35 -9.42
C THR A 119 -9.15 118.55 -8.02
N SER A 120 -9.99 118.86 -7.04
CA SER A 120 -9.54 119.13 -5.67
C SER A 120 -10.51 118.55 -4.64
N THR A 121 -9.95 118.00 -3.57
CA THR A 121 -10.73 117.61 -2.39
C THR A 121 -11.17 118.84 -1.59
N SER A 122 -11.98 118.64 -0.54
CA SER A 122 -12.29 119.70 0.41
C SER A 122 -11.08 120.01 1.31
N ALA A 123 -10.93 121.27 1.75
CA ALA A 123 -9.94 121.65 2.75
C ALA A 123 -10.01 120.75 4.00
N GLY A 124 -8.85 120.35 4.51
CA GLY A 124 -8.70 119.43 5.64
C GLY A 124 -8.88 117.95 5.30
N PHE A 125 -8.92 117.57 4.01
CA PHE A 125 -9.01 116.16 3.60
C PHE A 125 -7.77 115.34 4.00
N SER A 126 -6.59 115.95 3.91
CA SER A 126 -5.32 115.37 4.35
C SER A 126 -4.75 116.17 5.52
N ASN A 127 -4.46 115.50 6.64
CA ASN A 127 -3.70 116.07 7.76
C ASN A 127 -2.24 115.55 7.72
N PRO A 128 -1.29 116.25 8.36
CA PRO A 128 0.08 115.77 8.50
C PRO A 128 0.14 114.36 9.09
N GLY A 129 0.79 113.42 8.41
CA GLY A 129 0.91 112.02 8.81
C GLY A 129 -0.17 111.07 8.25
N ASP A 130 -1.15 111.58 7.50
CA ASP A 130 -2.20 110.74 6.91
C ASP A 130 -1.66 109.87 5.77
N GLN A 131 -2.10 108.61 5.72
CA GLN A 131 -1.83 107.66 4.65
C GLN A 131 -2.94 107.74 3.61
N ILE A 132 -2.56 107.98 2.36
CA ILE A 132 -3.48 108.24 1.26
C ILE A 132 -3.16 107.33 0.08
N LYS A 133 -4.20 106.73 -0.50
CA LYS A 133 -4.16 106.12 -1.84
C LYS A 133 -4.94 107.01 -2.81
N LEU A 134 -4.36 107.28 -3.97
CA LEU A 134 -5.00 107.97 -5.06
C LEU A 134 -5.00 107.04 -6.27
N SER A 135 -6.17 106.81 -6.84
CA SER A 135 -6.38 106.13 -8.12
C SER A 135 -7.02 107.12 -9.09
N TYR A 136 -6.37 107.36 -10.22
CA TYR A 136 -6.80 108.32 -11.23
C TYR A 136 -6.82 107.66 -12.60
N SER A 137 -8.00 107.49 -13.18
CA SER A 137 -8.18 106.97 -14.54
C SER A 137 -8.54 108.07 -15.53
N TRP A 138 -8.03 107.96 -16.75
CA TRP A 138 -8.33 108.85 -17.86
C TRP A 138 -8.52 108.06 -19.15
N ASP A 139 -9.35 108.59 -20.04
CA ASP A 139 -9.52 108.14 -21.41
C ASP A 139 -9.81 109.37 -22.28
N GLU A 140 -8.97 109.64 -23.28
CA GLU A 140 -9.13 110.78 -24.17
C GLU A 140 -10.53 110.83 -24.81
N MET A 141 -11.14 109.68 -25.12
CA MET A 141 -12.49 109.60 -25.70
C MET A 141 -13.60 109.51 -24.64
N GLY A 142 -13.34 108.82 -23.54
CA GLY A 142 -14.37 108.38 -22.58
C GLY A 142 -14.46 109.18 -21.28
N GLY A 143 -13.42 109.96 -20.94
CA GLY A 143 -13.22 110.45 -19.57
C GLY A 143 -12.83 109.32 -18.62
N GLY A 144 -12.75 109.62 -17.33
CA GLY A 144 -12.38 108.63 -16.31
C GLY A 144 -12.85 109.05 -14.93
N ARG A 145 -12.19 108.54 -13.89
CA ARG A 145 -12.58 108.76 -12.50
C ARG A 145 -11.36 108.97 -11.62
N VAL A 146 -11.50 109.82 -10.62
CA VAL A 146 -10.55 109.94 -9.53
C VAL A 146 -11.17 109.41 -8.26
N VAL A 147 -10.43 108.57 -7.55
CA VAL A 147 -10.73 108.09 -6.20
C VAL A 147 -9.53 108.41 -5.31
N ILE A 148 -9.77 109.11 -4.21
CA ILE A 148 -8.75 109.41 -3.21
C ILE A 148 -9.25 108.89 -1.87
N GLU A 149 -8.47 108.02 -1.23
CA GLU A 149 -8.80 107.36 0.03
C GLU A 149 -7.78 107.79 1.08
N ASN A 150 -8.26 108.39 2.17
CA ASN A 150 -7.47 108.65 3.37
C ASN A 150 -7.71 107.50 4.36
N PHE A 151 -6.76 106.57 4.46
CA PHE A 151 -6.84 105.39 5.32
C PHE A 151 -6.75 105.74 6.80
N THR A 152 -6.01 106.80 7.14
CA THR A 152 -5.88 107.25 8.53
C THR A 152 -7.20 107.85 9.04
N ALA A 153 -7.88 108.64 8.21
CA ALA A 153 -9.16 109.27 8.56
C ALA A 153 -10.40 108.42 8.22
N GLY A 154 -10.24 107.37 7.39
CA GLY A 154 -11.35 106.54 6.89
C GLY A 154 -12.30 107.27 5.94
N THR A 155 -11.83 108.34 5.28
CA THR A 155 -12.63 109.17 4.37
C THR A 155 -12.19 108.95 2.94
N HIS A 156 -13.13 109.02 1.98
CA HIS A 156 -12.82 108.97 0.57
C HIS A 156 -13.41 110.16 -0.20
N PHE A 157 -12.81 110.47 -1.33
CA PHE A 157 -13.30 111.41 -2.32
C PHE A 157 -13.39 110.71 -3.66
N ILE A 158 -14.46 111.00 -4.40
CA ILE A 158 -14.67 110.51 -5.75
C ILE A 158 -15.02 111.71 -6.63
N GLY A 159 -14.31 111.86 -7.74
CA GLY A 159 -14.58 112.85 -8.78
C GLY A 159 -14.61 112.22 -10.16
N ASP A 160 -15.30 112.88 -11.09
CA ASP A 160 -15.27 112.52 -12.51
C ASP A 160 -14.10 113.23 -13.19
N VAL A 161 -13.43 112.54 -14.10
CA VAL A 161 -12.38 113.08 -14.97
C VAL A 161 -12.99 113.29 -16.36
N PRO A 162 -12.93 114.50 -16.94
CA PRO A 162 -13.55 114.78 -18.22
C PRO A 162 -12.81 114.08 -19.39
N ALA A 163 -13.54 113.83 -20.48
CA ALA A 163 -12.95 113.38 -21.74
C ALA A 163 -12.11 114.48 -22.41
N GLY A 164 -11.14 114.09 -23.23
CA GLY A 164 -10.20 114.99 -23.92
C GLY A 164 -8.87 115.23 -23.20
N LEU A 165 -8.64 114.53 -22.09
CA LEU A 165 -7.35 114.54 -21.37
C LEU A 165 -6.52 113.33 -21.80
N THR A 166 -5.23 113.54 -22.07
CA THR A 166 -4.25 112.52 -22.45
C THR A 166 -2.96 112.75 -21.68
N MET A 167 -2.23 111.69 -21.33
CA MET A 167 -0.86 111.80 -20.80
C MET A 167 0.20 111.52 -21.89
N ASP A 168 -0.20 111.55 -23.17
CA ASP A 168 0.70 111.52 -24.32
C ASP A 168 1.22 112.93 -24.68
N GLN A 169 2.49 113.18 -24.37
CA GLN A 169 3.24 114.40 -24.69
C GLN A 169 3.95 114.33 -26.05
N SER A 170 3.84 113.22 -26.80
CA SER A 170 4.56 112.99 -28.06
C SER A 170 4.21 114.01 -29.14
N GLY A 171 2.95 114.50 -29.17
CA GLY A 171 2.49 115.57 -30.06
C GLY A 171 3.22 116.90 -29.87
N SER A 172 3.76 117.15 -28.68
CA SER A 172 4.54 118.34 -28.32
C SER A 172 6.05 118.17 -28.56
N GLY A 173 6.48 116.99 -29.05
CA GLY A 173 7.89 116.66 -29.28
C GLY A 173 8.72 116.49 -27.99
N MET A 174 8.05 116.32 -26.86
CA MET A 174 8.64 116.20 -25.53
C MET A 174 8.37 114.83 -24.92
N ASN A 175 9.24 114.43 -23.99
CA ASN A 175 9.09 113.22 -23.18
C ASN A 175 9.70 113.54 -21.83
N GLN A 176 8.90 114.11 -20.91
CA GLN A 176 9.38 114.49 -19.58
C GLN A 176 9.38 113.29 -18.64
N PRO A 177 10.34 113.23 -17.70
CA PRO A 177 10.39 112.16 -16.71
C PRO A 177 9.29 112.34 -15.67
N TRP A 178 8.91 111.24 -15.04
CA TRP A 178 8.11 111.27 -13.82
C TRP A 178 9.01 111.57 -12.62
N ILE A 179 8.56 112.50 -11.77
CA ILE A 179 9.24 112.88 -10.54
C ILE A 179 8.31 112.58 -9.37
N VAL A 180 8.72 111.63 -8.53
CA VAL A 180 8.04 111.33 -7.26
C VAL A 180 8.75 112.12 -6.17
N GLY A 181 8.01 112.97 -5.45
CA GLY A 181 8.50 113.73 -4.31
C GLY A 181 8.88 115.18 -4.56
N ALA A 182 8.82 115.65 -5.81
CA ALA A 182 9.11 117.04 -6.12
C ALA A 182 8.39 117.52 -7.40
N GLY A 183 8.33 118.84 -7.57
CA GLY A 183 7.70 119.51 -8.69
C GLY A 183 8.30 120.88 -8.98
N GLN A 184 7.82 121.49 -10.07
CA GLN A 184 8.24 122.82 -10.50
C GLN A 184 7.00 123.71 -10.66
N SER A 185 6.99 124.83 -9.94
CA SER A 185 5.91 125.80 -10.03
C SER A 185 5.99 126.67 -11.30
N THR A 186 7.21 126.83 -11.86
CA THR A 186 7.50 127.47 -13.16
C THR A 186 8.82 126.95 -13.75
N SER A 187 8.91 126.70 -15.06
CA SER A 187 10.15 126.24 -15.72
C SER A 187 10.43 126.85 -17.12
N THR A 188 11.61 126.58 -17.68
CA THR A 188 11.93 126.80 -19.11
C THR A 188 11.51 125.56 -19.92
N PRO A 189 10.75 125.69 -21.03
CA PRO A 189 10.23 124.54 -21.76
C PRO A 189 11.29 123.50 -22.12
N GLY A 190 11.12 122.26 -21.65
CA GLY A 190 12.03 121.15 -21.93
C GLY A 190 13.21 120.98 -20.95
N ALA A 191 13.29 121.75 -19.86
CA ALA A 191 14.42 121.71 -18.93
C ALA A 191 14.00 121.61 -17.45
N LEU A 192 14.53 120.61 -16.75
CA LEU A 192 14.35 120.44 -15.30
C LEU A 192 15.38 121.28 -14.52
N ASP A 193 15.27 122.61 -14.56
CA ASP A 193 16.27 123.50 -13.96
C ASP A 193 15.77 124.33 -12.75
N ASN A 194 14.48 124.25 -12.39
CA ASN A 194 13.89 124.99 -11.28
C ASN A 194 12.91 124.14 -10.43
N ILE A 195 13.44 123.12 -9.74
CA ILE A 195 12.66 122.35 -8.73
C ILE A 195 12.52 123.20 -7.47
N ASP A 196 11.31 123.71 -7.21
CA ASP A 196 10.99 124.65 -6.13
C ASP A 196 9.82 124.21 -5.24
N GLN A 197 9.22 123.05 -5.53
CA GLN A 197 8.22 122.39 -4.68
C GLN A 197 8.71 121.00 -4.29
N HIS A 198 8.65 120.70 -3.00
CA HIS A 198 9.24 119.48 -2.42
C HIS A 198 8.26 118.83 -1.44
N PHE A 199 8.13 117.52 -1.53
CA PHE A 199 7.26 116.73 -0.67
C PHE A 199 8.06 116.04 0.43
N GLY A 200 7.72 116.33 1.68
CA GLY A 200 8.23 115.61 2.84
C GLY A 200 7.23 114.53 3.24
N GLY A 201 7.68 113.29 3.33
CA GLY A 201 6.83 112.13 3.63
C GLY A 201 7.41 110.83 3.12
N THR A 202 6.55 109.84 2.91
CA THR A 202 6.93 108.56 2.32
C THR A 202 6.01 108.16 1.18
N VAL A 203 6.53 107.51 0.14
CA VAL A 203 5.73 106.96 -0.95
C VAL A 203 5.95 105.45 -0.99
N GLU A 204 4.87 104.68 -0.78
CA GLU A 204 4.90 103.22 -0.77
C GLU A 204 5.00 102.69 -2.19
N TYR A 205 4.10 103.10 -3.08
CA TYR A 205 4.20 102.71 -4.47
C TYR A 205 3.65 103.75 -5.42
N PHE A 206 4.10 103.65 -6.66
CA PHE A 206 3.59 104.36 -7.82
C PHE A 206 3.42 103.36 -8.96
N SER A 207 2.22 103.33 -9.57
CA SER A 207 1.92 102.45 -10.69
C SER A 207 1.14 103.17 -11.79
N ILE A 208 1.28 102.65 -13.00
CA ILE A 208 0.54 103.10 -14.18
C ILE A 208 0.12 101.88 -15.01
N SER A 209 -1.12 101.89 -15.51
CA SER A 209 -1.68 100.83 -16.35
C SER A 209 -2.42 101.40 -17.57
N ASP A 210 -2.57 100.64 -18.67
CA ASP A 210 -3.31 101.05 -19.88
C ASP A 210 -4.82 100.79 -19.82
N THR A 211 -5.29 100.26 -18.70
CA THR A 211 -6.67 99.89 -18.48
C THR A 211 -7.38 101.04 -17.78
N VAL A 212 -8.59 101.36 -18.23
CA VAL A 212 -9.45 102.37 -17.60
C VAL A 212 -10.29 101.66 -16.54
N ASP A 213 -9.91 101.79 -15.28
CA ASP A 213 -10.73 101.33 -14.17
C ASP A 213 -11.60 102.48 -13.64
N ASN A 214 -12.92 102.30 -13.70
CA ASN A 214 -13.90 103.26 -13.22
C ASN A 214 -14.62 102.78 -11.94
N ASN A 215 -14.31 101.59 -11.43
CA ASN A 215 -14.91 101.04 -10.21
C ASN A 215 -13.90 100.21 -9.37
N PRO A 216 -13.04 100.86 -8.58
CA PRO A 216 -12.00 100.17 -7.81
C PRO A 216 -12.49 99.48 -6.52
N MET A 217 -13.76 99.07 -6.41
CA MET A 217 -14.35 98.44 -5.20
C MET A 217 -14.98 97.04 -5.46
N ASN A 218 -14.33 96.19 -6.25
CA ASN A 218 -14.67 94.76 -6.29
C ASN A 218 -13.83 94.02 -5.23
N GLU A 219 -14.46 93.39 -4.23
CA GLU A 219 -13.77 92.66 -3.16
C GLU A 219 -13.89 91.14 -3.38
N ASP A 220 -12.88 90.38 -2.98
CA ASP A 220 -12.86 88.92 -3.14
C ASP A 220 -13.94 88.23 -2.28
N PRO A 221 -14.45 87.04 -2.69
CA PRO A 221 -15.39 86.26 -1.90
C PRO A 221 -14.76 85.75 -0.59
N VAL A 222 -15.59 85.39 0.39
CA VAL A 222 -15.18 84.87 1.70
C VAL A 222 -15.76 83.47 1.90
N ALA A 223 -14.88 82.46 1.94
CA ALA A 223 -15.23 81.07 2.24
C ALA A 223 -14.94 80.71 3.71
N CYS A 224 -15.87 80.02 4.37
CA CYS A 224 -15.83 79.66 5.79
C CYS A 224 -15.75 78.14 5.99
N PRO A 225 -15.08 77.62 7.04
CA PRO A 225 -14.99 76.17 7.23
C PRO A 225 -16.33 75.50 7.58
N ASP A 226 -16.51 74.29 7.08
CA ASP A 226 -17.69 73.44 7.31
C ASP A 226 -17.36 72.17 8.10
N GLU A 227 -18.40 71.49 8.60
CA GLU A 227 -18.29 70.18 9.26
C GLU A 227 -19.35 69.22 8.71
N ALA A 228 -18.99 67.95 8.57
CA ALA A 228 -19.92 66.87 8.22
C ALA A 228 -19.59 65.57 8.96
N VAL A 229 -20.60 64.70 9.11
CA VAL A 229 -20.43 63.37 9.71
C VAL A 229 -21.16 62.36 8.82
N THR A 230 -20.51 61.23 8.56
CA THR A 230 -21.10 60.07 7.88
C THR A 230 -20.57 58.79 8.48
N ASP A 231 -21.16 57.66 8.13
CA ASP A 231 -20.60 56.34 8.43
C ASP A 231 -19.73 55.92 7.22
N GLU A 232 -18.76 55.01 7.42
CA GLU A 232 -17.97 54.51 6.29
C GLU A 232 -18.85 53.85 5.23
N ASP A 233 -18.39 53.87 3.99
CA ASP A 233 -19.12 53.44 2.78
C ASP A 233 -20.44 54.18 2.48
N VAL A 234 -20.83 55.14 3.33
CA VAL A 234 -22.06 55.92 3.16
C VAL A 234 -21.73 57.33 2.65
N PRO A 235 -22.23 57.72 1.46
CA PRO A 235 -22.04 59.07 0.95
C PRO A 235 -22.87 60.11 1.70
N VAL A 236 -22.33 61.32 1.86
CA VAL A 236 -22.96 62.47 2.51
C VAL A 236 -22.97 63.70 1.60
N THR A 237 -24.08 64.42 1.56
CA THR A 237 -24.22 65.69 0.81
C THR A 237 -24.13 66.89 1.75
N ILE A 238 -23.31 67.87 1.40
CA ILE A 238 -22.86 68.97 2.26
C ILE A 238 -23.13 70.32 1.57
N PRO A 239 -23.94 71.21 2.17
CA PRO A 239 -24.22 72.53 1.60
C PRO A 239 -23.16 73.56 1.98
N VAL A 240 -22.00 73.51 1.31
CA VAL A 240 -20.84 74.36 1.64
C VAL A 240 -21.03 75.86 1.39
N LEU A 241 -22.02 76.27 0.59
CA LEU A 241 -22.28 77.68 0.33
C LEU A 241 -23.14 78.36 1.40
N ASP A 242 -23.69 77.62 2.38
CA ASP A 242 -24.65 78.17 3.37
C ASP A 242 -24.01 79.19 4.33
N ASN A 243 -22.70 79.09 4.56
CA ASN A 243 -21.90 79.94 5.44
C ASN A 243 -20.88 80.81 4.68
N ASP A 244 -20.83 80.70 3.35
CA ASP A 244 -19.97 81.49 2.46
C ASP A 244 -20.68 82.74 1.97
N GLY A 245 -19.91 83.77 1.60
CA GLY A 245 -20.50 84.99 1.10
C GLY A 245 -19.53 85.94 0.43
N ASP A 246 -20.09 86.86 -0.35
CA ASP A 246 -19.37 87.89 -1.06
C ASP A 246 -19.69 89.28 -0.46
N PRO A 247 -18.68 90.14 -0.18
CA PRO A 247 -18.91 91.48 0.38
C PRO A 247 -19.75 92.41 -0.51
N ASN A 248 -19.71 92.21 -1.84
CA ASN A 248 -20.52 92.91 -2.83
C ASN A 248 -21.91 92.26 -3.01
N GLY A 249 -22.10 91.05 -2.50
CA GLY A 249 -23.36 90.30 -2.49
C GLY A 249 -23.58 89.46 -3.75
N ASP A 250 -22.50 89.17 -4.48
CA ASP A 250 -22.55 88.37 -5.70
C ASP A 250 -22.77 86.87 -5.42
N PRO A 251 -23.48 86.14 -6.31
CA PRO A 251 -23.73 84.72 -6.14
C PRO A 251 -22.45 83.90 -6.36
N LEU A 252 -22.18 82.98 -5.44
CA LEU A 252 -21.00 82.12 -5.46
C LEU A 252 -21.28 80.76 -6.13
N GLU A 253 -20.28 80.25 -6.85
CA GLU A 253 -20.28 78.90 -7.43
C GLU A 253 -19.08 78.11 -6.88
N VAL A 254 -19.29 76.84 -6.53
CA VAL A 254 -18.20 75.92 -6.19
C VAL A 254 -17.57 75.41 -7.49
N THR A 255 -16.28 75.66 -7.68
CA THR A 255 -15.59 75.34 -8.96
C THR A 255 -14.64 74.15 -8.85
N GLU A 256 -14.08 73.92 -7.67
CA GLU A 256 -13.19 72.79 -7.39
C GLU A 256 -13.46 72.23 -5.99
N ALA A 257 -13.38 70.92 -5.84
CA ALA A 257 -13.44 70.25 -4.54
C ALA A 257 -12.70 68.91 -4.59
N THR A 258 -11.85 68.66 -3.59
CA THR A 258 -11.04 67.43 -3.51
C THR A 258 -10.88 66.96 -2.05
N ALA A 259 -10.72 65.66 -1.86
CA ALA A 259 -10.47 65.03 -0.57
C ALA A 259 -9.36 63.98 -0.71
N THR A 260 -8.81 63.51 0.42
CA THR A 260 -7.69 62.56 0.41
C THR A 260 -8.15 61.11 0.65
N HIS A 261 -9.26 60.91 1.36
CA HIS A 261 -9.78 59.59 1.75
C HIS A 261 -11.22 59.40 1.26
N GLY A 262 -11.52 59.90 0.07
CA GLY A 262 -12.82 59.75 -0.56
C GLY A 262 -12.93 60.54 -1.86
N THR A 263 -14.04 60.31 -2.56
CA THR A 263 -14.37 61.01 -3.79
C THR A 263 -15.36 62.14 -3.54
N VAL A 264 -15.16 63.25 -4.23
CA VAL A 264 -15.94 64.47 -4.08
C VAL A 264 -16.59 64.84 -5.41
N THR A 265 -17.90 65.03 -5.41
CA THR A 265 -18.66 65.48 -6.58
C THR A 265 -19.34 66.81 -6.27
N ILE A 266 -19.13 67.81 -7.12
CA ILE A 266 -19.85 69.09 -7.04
C ILE A 266 -21.21 68.91 -7.72
N ASN A 267 -22.30 69.25 -7.04
CA ASN A 267 -23.66 69.14 -7.54
C ASN A 267 -24.10 70.45 -8.23
N ASP A 268 -25.03 70.34 -9.18
CA ASP A 268 -25.58 71.49 -9.93
C ASP A 268 -26.24 72.57 -9.04
N ASP A 269 -26.58 72.24 -7.79
CA ASP A 269 -27.21 73.14 -6.82
C ASP A 269 -26.22 73.84 -5.87
N GLY A 270 -24.91 73.65 -6.09
CA GLY A 270 -23.85 74.27 -5.28
C GLY A 270 -23.49 73.50 -4.01
N THR A 271 -24.12 72.34 -3.76
CA THR A 271 -23.70 71.41 -2.69
C THR A 271 -22.56 70.50 -3.18
N ILE A 272 -21.87 69.87 -2.25
CA ILE A 272 -20.84 68.85 -2.53
C ILE A 272 -21.29 67.50 -1.97
N THR A 273 -21.11 66.42 -2.73
CA THR A 273 -21.30 65.04 -2.24
C THR A 273 -19.94 64.39 -2.01
N TYR A 274 -19.68 63.97 -0.78
CA TYR A 274 -18.50 63.21 -0.38
C TYR A 274 -18.87 61.75 -0.19
N THR A 275 -18.11 60.86 -0.81
CA THR A 275 -18.18 59.41 -0.59
C THR A 275 -16.83 58.99 -0.02
N PRO A 276 -16.75 58.53 1.25
CA PRO A 276 -15.53 57.96 1.80
C PRO A 276 -14.96 56.87 0.88
N ASP A 277 -13.64 56.69 0.89
CA ASP A 277 -13.03 55.48 0.35
C ASP A 277 -13.56 54.26 1.10
N SER A 278 -13.61 53.10 0.43
CA SER A 278 -14.13 51.88 1.04
C SER A 278 -13.39 51.58 2.34
N ASN A 279 -14.13 51.30 3.41
CA ASN A 279 -13.61 50.87 4.72
C ASN A 279 -12.70 51.92 5.39
N TYR A 280 -12.86 53.20 5.01
CA TYR A 280 -12.15 54.29 5.65
C TYR A 280 -13.00 54.88 6.78
N ASN A 281 -12.50 54.78 8.00
CA ASN A 281 -13.00 55.46 9.17
C ASN A 281 -11.97 56.46 9.73
N GLY A 282 -12.43 57.60 10.24
CA GLY A 282 -11.56 58.66 10.74
C GLY A 282 -11.91 60.05 10.23
N GLY A 283 -10.98 60.99 10.37
CA GLY A 283 -11.18 62.37 9.92
C GLY A 283 -10.62 62.62 8.53
N ASP A 284 -11.43 63.07 7.59
CA ASP A 284 -11.00 63.56 6.28
C ASP A 284 -11.21 65.07 6.16
N THR A 285 -10.47 65.70 5.24
CA THR A 285 -10.57 67.13 4.96
C THR A 285 -10.82 67.35 3.47
N ILE A 286 -12.00 67.88 3.15
CA ILE A 286 -12.33 68.31 1.79
C ILE A 286 -11.84 69.74 1.65
N THR A 287 -11.03 70.05 0.64
CA THR A 287 -10.71 71.43 0.26
C THR A 287 -11.56 71.82 -0.95
N TYR A 288 -12.27 72.95 -0.86
CA TYR A 288 -13.10 73.46 -1.94
C TYR A 288 -12.83 74.93 -2.25
N THR A 289 -13.13 75.31 -3.49
CA THR A 289 -12.95 76.67 -4.02
C THR A 289 -14.28 77.24 -4.47
N VAL A 290 -14.61 78.45 -4.01
CA VAL A 290 -15.76 79.24 -4.48
C VAL A 290 -15.28 80.38 -5.36
N GLN A 291 -16.10 80.73 -6.36
CA GLN A 291 -15.82 81.77 -7.33
C GLN A 291 -17.03 82.72 -7.49
N ASP A 292 -16.76 84.02 -7.59
CA ASP A 292 -17.75 85.04 -7.96
C ASP A 292 -17.90 85.17 -9.51
N PRO A 293 -18.91 85.88 -10.04
CA PRO A 293 -19.11 86.05 -11.48
C PRO A 293 -17.98 86.81 -12.20
N ASP A 294 -17.14 87.54 -11.47
CA ASP A 294 -16.01 88.31 -12.01
C ASP A 294 -14.71 87.49 -12.04
N GLY A 295 -14.73 86.29 -11.45
CA GLY A 295 -13.66 85.31 -11.48
C GLY A 295 -12.76 85.31 -10.25
N ASN A 296 -13.07 86.11 -9.21
CA ASN A 296 -12.32 86.08 -7.95
C ASN A 296 -12.67 84.82 -7.16
N THR A 297 -11.73 84.32 -6.37
CA THR A 297 -11.86 83.00 -5.73
C THR A 297 -11.46 83.00 -4.26
N ALA A 298 -12.12 82.19 -3.45
CA ALA A 298 -11.73 81.87 -2.08
C ALA A 298 -11.76 80.36 -1.84
N THR A 299 -10.86 79.87 -0.98
CA THR A 299 -10.77 78.44 -0.65
C THR A 299 -11.05 78.22 0.82
N SER A 300 -11.79 77.15 1.13
CA SER A 300 -12.06 76.72 2.50
C SER A 300 -12.05 75.19 2.59
N THR A 301 -12.31 74.68 3.78
CA THR A 301 -12.25 73.26 4.10
C THR A 301 -13.52 72.77 4.78
N VAL A 302 -13.93 71.55 4.45
CA VAL A 302 -14.89 70.78 5.25
C VAL A 302 -14.13 69.74 6.06
N ASN A 303 -14.31 69.73 7.38
CA ASN A 303 -13.84 68.64 8.23
C ASN A 303 -14.91 67.55 8.30
N VAL A 304 -14.63 66.38 7.73
CA VAL A 304 -15.55 65.24 7.73
C VAL A 304 -15.11 64.23 8.78
N THR A 305 -16.03 63.80 9.64
CA THR A 305 -15.83 62.63 10.51
C THR A 305 -16.55 61.43 9.92
N VAL A 306 -15.81 60.38 9.57
CA VAL A 306 -16.35 59.10 9.12
C VAL A 306 -16.34 58.12 10.30
N ASN A 307 -17.51 57.67 10.73
CA ASN A 307 -17.65 56.74 11.84
C ASN A 307 -17.35 55.31 11.39
N PRO A 308 -16.66 54.50 12.21
CA PRO A 308 -16.51 53.07 11.95
C PRO A 308 -17.85 52.34 12.05
N VAL A 309 -18.02 51.34 11.20
CA VAL A 309 -19.09 50.35 11.14
C VAL A 309 -18.44 48.98 11.01
N ASN A 310 -18.82 48.06 11.90
CA ASN A 310 -18.25 46.73 11.91
C ASN A 310 -18.49 45.98 10.59
N ASP A 311 -17.42 45.51 9.97
CA ASP A 311 -17.41 44.61 8.83
C ASP A 311 -17.45 43.14 9.27
N ASP A 312 -18.02 42.26 8.45
CA ASP A 312 -17.94 40.82 8.72
C ASP A 312 -16.50 40.32 8.45
N PRO A 313 -16.01 39.32 9.20
CA PRO A 313 -14.72 38.69 8.89
C PRO A 313 -14.77 37.98 7.53
N VAL A 314 -13.60 37.79 6.91
CA VAL A 314 -13.44 37.01 5.69
C VAL A 314 -12.70 35.72 6.03
N ALA A 315 -13.42 34.60 6.06
CA ALA A 315 -12.85 33.29 6.35
C ALA A 315 -12.38 32.60 5.05
N ASN A 316 -11.16 32.08 5.02
CA ASN A 316 -10.57 31.44 3.85
C ASN A 316 -10.38 29.94 4.07
N ASP A 317 -10.66 29.14 3.04
CA ASP A 317 -10.48 27.68 3.13
C ASP A 317 -9.03 27.27 3.42
N ASP A 318 -8.87 26.25 4.25
CA ASP A 318 -7.60 25.67 4.68
C ASP A 318 -7.34 24.29 4.08
N THR A 319 -6.06 23.92 4.05
CA THR A 319 -5.64 22.56 3.74
C THR A 319 -4.60 22.07 4.73
N ALA A 320 -4.68 20.80 5.13
CA ALA A 320 -3.66 20.13 5.91
C ALA A 320 -3.48 18.68 5.46
N SER A 321 -2.42 18.04 5.91
CA SER A 321 -2.20 16.60 5.71
C SER A 321 -1.69 15.96 6.98
N THR A 322 -1.98 14.69 7.18
CA THR A 322 -1.50 13.91 8.31
C THR A 322 -1.26 12.46 7.93
N ASP A 323 -0.42 11.77 8.69
CA ASP A 323 -0.17 10.35 8.50
C ASP A 323 -1.39 9.53 8.98
N PHE A 324 -1.49 8.28 8.52
CA PHE A 324 -2.56 7.37 8.90
C PHE A 324 -2.71 7.27 10.43
N ASN A 325 -3.95 7.30 10.92
CA ASN A 325 -4.31 7.29 12.34
C ASN A 325 -3.60 8.35 13.23
N THR A 326 -3.06 9.43 12.64
CA THR A 326 -2.30 10.46 13.36
C THR A 326 -3.10 11.77 13.45
N PRO A 327 -3.33 12.31 14.66
CA PRO A 327 -3.96 13.62 14.82
C PRO A 327 -3.10 14.76 14.23
N VAL A 328 -3.75 15.79 13.69
CA VAL A 328 -3.11 16.99 13.15
C VAL A 328 -3.68 18.26 13.75
N VAL A 329 -2.80 19.24 13.99
CA VAL A 329 -3.17 20.59 14.42
C VAL A 329 -3.14 21.51 13.21
N VAL A 330 -4.23 22.24 12.96
CA VAL A 330 -4.39 23.14 11.82
C VAL A 330 -4.66 24.56 12.33
N ALA A 331 -3.92 25.54 11.84
CA ALA A 331 -4.07 26.95 12.20
C ALA A 331 -5.09 27.66 11.29
N VAL A 332 -6.37 27.48 11.60
CA VAL A 332 -7.49 27.83 10.72
C VAL A 332 -7.86 29.31 10.70
N LEU A 333 -7.22 30.12 11.54
CA LEU A 333 -7.42 31.58 11.56
C LEU A 333 -6.21 32.33 10.98
N GLU A 334 -5.15 31.64 10.54
CA GLU A 334 -3.91 32.30 10.08
C GLU A 334 -4.09 33.02 8.73
N ASN A 335 -4.98 32.50 7.90
CA ASN A 335 -5.33 33.01 6.57
C ASN A 335 -6.64 33.83 6.57
N ASP A 336 -7.28 34.00 7.72
CA ASP A 336 -8.52 34.78 7.85
C ASP A 336 -8.19 36.25 8.11
N GLU A 337 -9.02 37.15 7.55
CA GLU A 337 -8.81 38.59 7.65
C GLU A 337 -10.08 39.28 8.16
N ASP A 338 -9.88 40.38 8.87
CA ASP A 338 -10.94 41.25 9.37
C ASP A 338 -10.55 42.70 9.05
N VAL A 339 -11.48 43.42 8.44
CA VAL A 339 -11.21 44.78 7.94
C VAL A 339 -10.99 45.76 9.10
N ASP A 340 -11.73 45.59 10.20
CA ASP A 340 -11.60 46.39 11.43
C ASP A 340 -10.35 46.01 12.25
N GLY A 341 -9.73 44.88 11.92
CA GLY A 341 -8.60 44.32 12.65
C GLY A 341 -9.02 43.70 13.98
N ASP A 342 -10.29 43.29 14.09
CA ASP A 342 -10.79 42.58 15.26
C ASP A 342 -10.13 41.21 15.41
N THR A 343 -10.06 40.75 16.67
CA THR A 343 -9.48 39.45 16.97
C THR A 343 -10.47 38.35 16.66
N LEU A 344 -10.18 37.59 15.61
CA LEU A 344 -11.01 36.47 15.18
C LEU A 344 -10.95 35.28 16.13
N THR A 345 -12.10 34.63 16.32
CA THR A 345 -12.23 33.40 17.10
C THR A 345 -13.16 32.41 16.41
N ILE A 346 -12.95 31.12 16.65
CA ILE A 346 -13.82 30.07 16.12
C ILE A 346 -15.12 30.03 16.94
N LEU A 347 -16.25 30.13 16.25
CA LEU A 347 -17.57 30.07 16.84
C LEU A 347 -18.11 28.63 16.79
N GLY A 348 -18.62 28.15 17.94
CA GLY A 348 -19.22 26.82 18.04
C GLY A 348 -18.20 25.68 18.11
N THR A 349 -18.57 24.50 17.60
CA THR A 349 -17.72 23.31 17.59
C THR A 349 -17.77 22.72 16.19
N PRO A 350 -16.68 22.82 15.41
CA PRO A 350 -16.60 22.21 14.08
C PRO A 350 -16.83 20.70 14.15
N VAL A 351 -17.33 20.11 13.07
CA VAL A 351 -17.61 18.67 12.97
C VAL A 351 -17.15 18.13 11.63
N SER A 352 -16.77 16.85 11.62
CA SER A 352 -16.51 16.04 10.43
C SER A 352 -17.10 14.65 10.66
N ALA A 353 -17.50 13.94 9.60
CA ALA A 353 -17.98 12.56 9.71
C ALA A 353 -16.81 11.55 9.77
N GLU A 354 -15.62 11.98 9.35
CA GLU A 354 -14.40 11.21 9.15
C GLU A 354 -13.47 11.27 10.37
N GLY A 355 -13.84 11.99 11.43
CA GLY A 355 -13.06 12.07 12.67
C GLY A 355 -13.68 12.98 13.72
N THR A 356 -12.91 13.27 14.77
CA THR A 356 -13.28 14.22 15.82
C THR A 356 -12.47 15.50 15.72
N VAL A 357 -13.11 16.64 15.98
CA VAL A 357 -12.46 17.97 15.95
C VAL A 357 -12.52 18.60 17.35
N GLU A 358 -11.38 19.10 17.82
CA GLU A 358 -11.25 19.89 19.06
C GLU A 358 -10.75 21.31 18.73
N VAL A 359 -11.33 22.33 19.37
CA VAL A 359 -10.88 23.73 19.24
C VAL A 359 -9.91 24.04 20.39
N ASN A 360 -8.69 24.45 20.07
CA ASN A 360 -7.61 24.61 21.06
C ASN A 360 -7.60 25.98 21.76
N GLY A 361 -8.39 26.94 21.27
CA GLY A 361 -8.54 28.28 21.86
C GLY A 361 -7.41 29.25 21.55
N ASP A 362 -6.43 28.87 20.73
CA ASP A 362 -5.33 29.70 20.22
C ASP A 362 -5.44 30.00 18.72
N GLY A 363 -6.63 29.78 18.14
CA GLY A 363 -6.87 29.90 16.70
C GLY A 363 -6.56 28.64 15.90
N THR A 364 -6.21 27.54 16.57
CA THR A 364 -6.03 26.23 15.93
C THR A 364 -7.15 25.26 16.27
N ILE A 365 -7.34 24.26 15.40
CA ILE A 365 -8.13 23.06 15.67
C ILE A 365 -7.24 21.83 15.65
N THR A 366 -7.61 20.79 16.40
CA THR A 366 -7.02 19.45 16.31
C THR A 366 -8.03 18.50 15.68
N PHE A 367 -7.69 17.95 14.52
CA PHE A 367 -8.44 16.88 13.88
C PHE A 367 -7.81 15.54 14.20
N THR A 368 -8.61 14.60 14.70
CA THR A 368 -8.23 13.19 14.89
C THR A 368 -9.08 12.34 13.94
N PRO A 369 -8.48 11.73 12.90
CA PRO A 369 -9.20 10.83 12.01
C PRO A 369 -9.87 9.67 12.78
N ASN A 370 -11.01 9.18 12.27
CA ASN A 370 -11.56 7.91 12.72
C ASN A 370 -10.52 6.80 12.49
N THR A 371 -10.45 5.84 13.40
CA THR A 371 -9.55 4.70 13.24
C THR A 371 -9.81 3.99 11.91
N GLY A 372 -8.77 3.81 11.10
CA GLY A 372 -8.85 3.14 9.80
C GLY A 372 -9.26 4.05 8.63
N PHE A 373 -9.47 5.35 8.86
CA PHE A 373 -9.80 6.28 7.78
C PHE A 373 -8.55 6.72 7.01
N SER A 374 -8.60 6.64 5.67
CA SER A 374 -7.64 7.26 4.76
C SER A 374 -8.39 8.06 3.68
N GLY A 375 -7.74 9.07 3.11
CA GLY A 375 -8.35 9.99 2.14
C GLY A 375 -8.69 11.36 2.72
N ASP A 376 -9.54 12.11 2.03
CA ASP A 376 -9.83 13.51 2.37
C ASP A 376 -10.99 13.64 3.36
N ALA A 377 -10.74 14.29 4.50
CA ALA A 377 -11.76 14.72 5.46
C ALA A 377 -12.07 16.21 5.28
N THR A 378 -13.36 16.57 5.29
CA THR A 378 -13.82 17.97 5.23
C THR A 378 -14.39 18.39 6.57
N ILE A 379 -13.87 19.49 7.11
CA ILE A 379 -14.33 20.11 8.36
C ILE A 379 -14.87 21.50 8.03
N THR A 380 -16.08 21.81 8.44
CA THR A 380 -16.65 23.18 8.31
C THR A 380 -16.54 23.89 9.65
N TYR A 381 -16.04 25.12 9.64
CA TYR A 381 -15.94 25.98 10.82
C TYR A 381 -16.54 27.37 10.53
N GLU A 382 -16.93 28.06 11.61
CA GLU A 382 -17.48 29.41 11.59
C GLU A 382 -16.55 30.31 12.40
N VAL A 383 -16.25 31.49 11.87
CA VAL A 383 -15.36 32.49 12.46
C VAL A 383 -16.20 33.69 12.88
N THR A 384 -15.85 34.32 14.00
CA THR A 384 -16.49 35.56 14.46
C THR A 384 -15.47 36.58 14.94
N ASP A 385 -15.77 37.85 14.67
CA ASP A 385 -15.07 39.04 15.14
C ASP A 385 -15.37 39.38 16.62
N GLY A 386 -16.40 38.77 17.22
CA GLY A 386 -16.88 39.07 18.57
C GLY A 386 -17.73 40.35 18.70
N ASN A 387 -17.93 41.08 17.60
CA ASN A 387 -18.71 42.31 17.50
C ASN A 387 -20.01 42.13 16.69
N GLY A 388 -20.24 40.94 16.14
CA GLY A 388 -21.52 40.52 15.57
C GLY A 388 -21.42 40.00 14.15
N GLY A 389 -20.25 40.13 13.51
CA GLY A 389 -19.94 39.56 12.21
C GLY A 389 -19.47 38.12 12.30
N THR A 390 -19.81 37.36 11.27
CA THR A 390 -19.48 35.93 11.14
C THR A 390 -19.29 35.53 9.69
N ASP A 391 -18.36 34.62 9.43
CA ASP A 391 -18.20 33.96 8.13
C ASP A 391 -17.85 32.48 8.31
N THR A 392 -17.97 31.68 7.25
CA THR A 392 -17.73 30.23 7.29
C THR A 392 -16.71 29.79 6.26
N ALA A 393 -15.80 28.91 6.65
CA ALA A 393 -14.82 28.29 5.77
C ALA A 393 -14.69 26.79 6.05
N THR A 394 -13.91 26.11 5.21
CA THR A 394 -13.65 24.68 5.31
C THR A 394 -12.17 24.36 5.43
N VAL A 395 -11.84 23.34 6.22
CA VAL A 395 -10.54 22.68 6.23
C VAL A 395 -10.67 21.37 5.48
N THR A 396 -9.82 21.15 4.49
CA THR A 396 -9.60 19.82 3.89
C THR A 396 -8.35 19.18 4.48
N VAL A 397 -8.50 18.06 5.19
CA VAL A 397 -7.37 17.27 5.71
C VAL A 397 -7.19 16.01 4.88
N THR A 398 -6.07 15.89 4.18
CA THR A 398 -5.69 14.64 3.50
C THR A 398 -4.99 13.70 4.47
N VAL A 399 -5.62 12.57 4.80
CA VAL A 399 -5.06 11.51 5.64
C VAL A 399 -4.33 10.50 4.77
N GLY A 400 -3.06 10.25 5.06
CA GLY A 400 -2.22 9.28 4.35
C GLY A 400 -2.75 7.85 4.43
N GLN A 401 -2.25 7.00 3.54
CA GLN A 401 -2.47 5.55 3.61
C GLN A 401 -1.64 4.94 4.76
N PRO A 402 -2.03 3.76 5.27
CA PRO A 402 -1.18 2.99 6.16
C PRO A 402 0.21 2.75 5.54
N SER A 403 1.20 2.55 6.41
CA SER A 403 2.56 2.23 5.98
C SER A 403 2.63 0.73 5.75
N ARG A 404 2.55 0.34 4.48
CA ARG A 404 2.79 -1.03 4.03
C ARG A 404 4.10 -1.61 4.58
N ASP A 405 4.04 -2.79 5.15
CA ASP A 405 5.19 -3.50 5.72
C ASP A 405 5.70 -4.63 4.80
N GLY A 406 4.96 -4.90 3.72
CA GLY A 406 5.26 -5.92 2.71
C GLY A 406 4.76 -7.31 3.06
N TYR A 407 3.95 -7.46 4.11
CA TYR A 407 3.26 -8.72 4.43
C TYR A 407 1.76 -8.55 4.25
N VAL A 408 1.10 -9.57 3.68
CA VAL A 408 -0.35 -9.68 3.66
C VAL A 408 -0.81 -10.43 4.92
N ASP A 409 -1.35 -9.69 5.88
CA ASP A 409 -1.84 -10.18 7.16
C ASP A 409 -3.33 -10.58 7.11
N GLY A 410 -3.59 -11.83 7.44
CA GLY A 410 -4.91 -12.34 7.78
C GLY A 410 -5.35 -11.94 9.19
N THR A 411 -6.53 -12.42 9.57
CA THR A 411 -7.18 -12.12 10.85
C THR A 411 -7.08 -13.30 11.82
N ALA A 412 -8.06 -13.44 12.70
CA ALA A 412 -8.14 -14.55 13.66
C ALA A 412 -9.36 -15.45 13.40
N GLY A 413 -10.00 -15.31 12.25
CA GLY A 413 -11.00 -16.25 11.76
C GLY A 413 -10.76 -16.52 10.27
N GLY A 414 -11.43 -17.53 9.72
CA GLY A 414 -11.18 -17.99 8.35
C GLY A 414 -11.31 -16.89 7.29
N ASP A 415 -10.19 -16.56 6.67
CA ASP A 415 -10.00 -15.55 5.65
C ASP A 415 -9.83 -16.18 4.26
N LEU A 416 -10.30 -15.47 3.23
CA LEU A 416 -9.96 -15.77 1.84
C LEU A 416 -8.94 -14.72 1.41
N ILE A 417 -7.66 -15.09 1.44
CA ILE A 417 -6.53 -14.27 1.07
C ILE A 417 -6.22 -14.54 -0.40
N ASP A 418 -6.81 -13.73 -1.27
CA ASP A 418 -6.56 -13.71 -2.71
C ASP A 418 -6.24 -12.28 -3.18
N VAL A 419 -6.05 -12.08 -4.48
CA VAL A 419 -5.85 -10.75 -5.12
C VAL A 419 -6.92 -9.69 -4.78
N GLY A 420 -8.07 -10.09 -4.23
CA GLY A 420 -9.15 -9.22 -3.79
C GLY A 420 -9.21 -8.98 -2.27
N TYR A 421 -8.30 -9.56 -1.50
CA TYR A 421 -8.26 -9.44 -0.04
C TYR A 421 -7.97 -7.99 0.38
N THR A 422 -8.78 -7.45 1.31
CA THR A 422 -8.69 -6.06 1.79
C THR A 422 -8.65 -5.98 3.32
N GLY A 423 -8.47 -7.13 3.99
CA GLY A 423 -8.49 -7.24 5.45
C GLY A 423 -7.18 -6.81 6.11
N ASP A 424 -6.14 -6.62 5.31
CA ASP A 424 -4.81 -6.23 5.75
C ASP A 424 -4.81 -4.87 6.49
N PRO A 425 -4.30 -4.78 7.73
CA PRO A 425 -4.24 -3.53 8.50
C PRO A 425 -3.32 -2.45 7.92
N ASP A 426 -2.26 -2.86 7.22
CA ASP A 426 -1.22 -2.03 6.64
C ASP A 426 -1.45 -1.75 5.14
N GLY A 427 -2.44 -2.43 4.55
CA GLY A 427 -2.96 -2.21 3.20
C GLY A 427 -2.10 -2.83 2.09
N ASP A 428 -1.38 -3.90 2.42
CA ASP A 428 -0.65 -4.79 1.52
C ASP A 428 -1.64 -5.75 0.81
N PHE A 429 -1.32 -6.16 -0.42
CA PHE A 429 -2.18 -7.00 -1.26
C PHE A 429 -1.36 -8.04 -2.02
N ILE A 430 -1.96 -9.19 -2.31
CA ILE A 430 -1.41 -10.16 -3.26
C ILE A 430 -1.27 -9.52 -4.66
N ASP A 431 -0.18 -9.78 -5.38
CA ASP A 431 0.06 -9.39 -6.78
C ASP A 431 -0.07 -7.87 -7.07
N ASN A 432 0.35 -6.99 -6.15
CA ASN A 432 0.12 -5.53 -6.26
C ASN A 432 1.40 -4.68 -6.37
N ASP A 433 2.50 -5.29 -6.83
CA ASP A 433 3.83 -4.67 -6.93
C ASP A 433 4.33 -4.07 -5.58
N ASP A 434 3.91 -4.62 -4.44
CA ASP A 434 4.27 -4.22 -3.07
C ASP A 434 5.26 -5.18 -2.38
N ALA A 435 6.12 -5.81 -3.19
CA ALA A 435 7.37 -6.46 -2.81
C ALA A 435 8.36 -5.47 -2.12
N LEU A 436 8.06 -5.05 -0.90
CA LEU A 436 8.82 -4.05 -0.11
C LEU A 436 9.99 -4.67 0.67
N LEU A 437 9.98 -5.99 0.82
CA LEU A 437 10.99 -6.72 1.58
C LEU A 437 12.30 -6.89 0.78
N PRO A 438 13.47 -6.88 1.45
CA PRO A 438 14.74 -7.00 0.76
C PRO A 438 14.89 -8.34 0.04
N GLY A 439 14.92 -8.33 -1.30
CA GLY A 439 15.12 -9.52 -2.12
C GLY A 439 13.90 -9.90 -2.96
N ALA A 440 12.70 -9.48 -2.52
CA ALA A 440 11.46 -9.66 -3.25
C ALA A 440 11.48 -8.90 -4.59
N VAL A 441 10.98 -9.51 -5.66
CA VAL A 441 10.92 -8.96 -7.01
C VAL A 441 9.57 -9.27 -7.67
N GLY A 442 8.99 -8.28 -8.37
CA GLY A 442 7.79 -8.54 -9.17
C GLY A 442 6.60 -8.94 -8.31
N ASN A 443 6.18 -10.20 -8.42
CA ASN A 443 4.96 -10.75 -7.83
C ASN A 443 5.21 -11.57 -6.53
N ASP A 444 6.45 -11.63 -6.01
CA ASP A 444 6.75 -12.36 -4.78
C ASP A 444 5.94 -11.81 -3.57
N ASP A 445 5.03 -12.61 -3.04
CA ASP A 445 4.11 -12.26 -1.95
C ASP A 445 4.50 -12.90 -0.61
N PHE A 446 4.31 -12.16 0.49
CA PHE A 446 4.60 -12.66 1.85
C PHE A 446 3.32 -12.70 2.69
N VAL A 447 2.74 -13.87 2.90
CA VAL A 447 1.43 -14.04 3.56
C VAL A 447 1.58 -14.57 4.98
N ARG A 448 0.83 -13.97 5.92
CA ARG A 448 0.66 -14.46 7.30
C ARG A 448 -0.85 -14.59 7.57
N ALA A 449 -1.45 -15.75 7.30
CA ALA A 449 -2.91 -15.89 7.37
C ALA A 449 -3.44 -15.87 8.82
N GLY A 450 -2.70 -16.46 9.75
CA GLY A 450 -2.88 -16.22 11.17
C GLY A 450 -3.62 -17.35 11.87
N ALA A 451 -4.87 -17.13 12.25
CA ALA A 451 -5.66 -18.18 12.90
C ALA A 451 -7.06 -18.27 12.29
N GLY A 452 -7.62 -19.47 12.21
CA GLY A 452 -8.86 -19.73 11.49
C GLY A 452 -8.63 -20.76 10.40
N ASP A 453 -9.69 -21.22 9.76
CA ASP A 453 -9.56 -22.08 8.58
C ASP A 453 -9.44 -21.14 7.37
N ASP A 454 -8.21 -20.82 6.98
CA ASP A 454 -7.87 -19.83 5.97
C ASP A 454 -7.75 -20.46 4.58
N THR A 455 -7.96 -19.66 3.55
CA THR A 455 -7.70 -20.05 2.15
C THR A 455 -6.81 -19.02 1.50
N VAL A 456 -5.62 -19.43 1.08
CA VAL A 456 -4.58 -18.56 0.52
C VAL A 456 -4.35 -18.90 -0.96
N TYR A 457 -4.35 -17.86 -1.80
CA TYR A 457 -3.95 -17.90 -3.21
C TYR A 457 -2.91 -16.80 -3.45
N SER A 458 -1.61 -17.14 -3.52
CA SER A 458 -0.54 -16.15 -3.72
C SER A 458 -0.19 -15.92 -5.19
N GLY A 459 -0.16 -16.96 -6.03
CA GLY A 459 -0.31 -16.81 -7.49
C GLY A 459 0.95 -17.08 -8.32
N LEU A 460 1.68 -16.03 -8.69
CA LEU A 460 2.89 -16.14 -9.52
C LEU A 460 4.04 -15.51 -8.76
N GLY A 461 5.26 -16.02 -8.90
CA GLY A 461 6.42 -15.46 -8.22
C GLY A 461 6.91 -16.40 -7.12
N ASP A 462 8.01 -16.04 -6.47
CA ASP A 462 8.57 -16.85 -5.38
C ASP A 462 7.89 -16.42 -4.07
N ASP A 463 6.78 -17.09 -3.71
CA ASP A 463 5.92 -16.69 -2.61
C ASP A 463 6.36 -17.29 -1.26
N THR A 464 6.03 -16.61 -0.17
CA THR A 464 6.23 -17.12 1.19
C THR A 464 4.92 -17.06 1.96
N VAL A 465 4.34 -18.23 2.26
CA VAL A 465 3.05 -18.35 2.96
C VAL A 465 3.23 -19.02 4.31
N ASN A 466 2.69 -18.41 5.36
CA ASN A 466 2.48 -19.02 6.67
C ASN A 466 0.98 -19.01 6.97
N ALA A 467 0.35 -20.17 6.93
CA ALA A 467 -1.10 -20.30 7.10
C ALA A 467 -1.49 -20.17 8.59
N GLY A 468 -0.78 -20.86 9.48
CA GLY A 468 -0.77 -20.55 10.91
C GLY A 468 -1.50 -21.59 11.74
N SER A 469 -2.75 -21.36 12.14
CA SER A 469 -3.49 -22.35 12.94
C SER A 469 -4.95 -22.45 12.52
N GLY A 470 -5.46 -23.67 12.43
CA GLY A 470 -6.75 -23.98 11.81
C GLY A 470 -6.51 -24.88 10.61
N ASN A 471 -7.58 -25.34 9.96
CA ASN A 471 -7.43 -26.24 8.81
C ASN A 471 -7.36 -25.41 7.53
N ASP A 472 -6.16 -25.17 7.05
CA ASP A 472 -5.88 -24.19 6.00
C ASP A 472 -5.82 -24.82 4.61
N LEU A 473 -6.12 -24.00 3.60
CA LEU A 473 -6.05 -24.38 2.19
C LEU A 473 -5.14 -23.40 1.45
N VAL A 474 -3.96 -23.86 1.04
CA VAL A 474 -2.92 -23.01 0.44
C VAL A 474 -2.65 -23.42 -1.00
N PHE A 475 -2.67 -22.43 -1.90
CA PHE A 475 -2.26 -22.56 -3.30
C PHE A 475 -1.26 -21.46 -3.65
N THR A 476 -0.03 -21.81 -4.01
CA THR A 476 0.99 -20.80 -4.32
C THR A 476 1.22 -20.60 -5.81
N GLY A 477 1.25 -21.65 -6.63
CA GLY A 477 1.08 -21.55 -8.07
C GLY A 477 2.35 -21.79 -8.87
N GLN A 478 2.97 -20.74 -9.41
CA GLN A 478 4.23 -20.86 -10.17
C GLN A 478 5.33 -20.05 -9.52
N GLY A 479 6.49 -20.65 -9.35
CA GLY A 479 7.66 -20.01 -8.74
C GLY A 479 8.21 -20.88 -7.63
N ASN A 480 9.34 -20.49 -7.05
CA ASN A 480 9.96 -21.27 -5.98
C ASN A 480 9.39 -20.82 -4.64
N ASP A 481 8.36 -21.51 -4.18
CA ASP A 481 7.53 -21.09 -3.06
C ASP A 481 8.02 -21.67 -1.73
N SER A 482 7.72 -20.97 -0.64
CA SER A 482 7.96 -21.46 0.73
C SER A 482 6.68 -21.42 1.54
N VAL A 483 6.17 -22.59 1.91
CA VAL A 483 4.89 -22.73 2.60
C VAL A 483 5.07 -23.40 3.96
N GLY A 484 4.43 -22.83 4.98
CA GLY A 484 4.18 -23.49 6.26
C GLY A 484 2.68 -23.58 6.54
N GLY A 485 2.15 -24.78 6.71
CA GLY A 485 0.76 -25.05 7.12
C GLY A 485 0.53 -24.59 8.57
N GLY A 486 1.22 -25.22 9.51
CA GLY A 486 1.22 -24.80 10.92
C GLY A 486 0.48 -25.79 11.80
N ASP A 487 -0.49 -25.34 12.59
CA ASP A 487 -1.29 -26.21 13.47
C ASP A 487 -2.68 -26.48 12.83
N GLY A 488 -2.97 -27.69 12.34
CA GLY A 488 -4.27 -28.04 11.78
C GLY A 488 -4.18 -29.19 10.77
N GLU A 489 -5.31 -29.62 10.21
CA GLU A 489 -5.28 -30.52 9.05
C GLU A 489 -5.27 -29.66 7.79
N ASP A 490 -4.08 -29.42 7.23
CA ASP A 490 -3.86 -28.46 6.16
C ASP A 490 -3.88 -29.15 4.78
N THR A 491 -4.25 -28.40 3.75
CA THR A 491 -4.15 -28.83 2.35
C THR A 491 -3.30 -27.82 1.60
N ILE A 492 -2.12 -28.25 1.15
CA ILE A 492 -1.11 -27.41 0.53
C ILE A 492 -0.86 -27.91 -0.89
N ASN A 493 -0.95 -27.02 -1.86
CA ASN A 493 -0.55 -27.28 -3.24
C ASN A 493 0.32 -26.14 -3.76
N THR A 494 1.57 -26.43 -4.09
CA THR A 494 2.54 -25.38 -4.43
C THR A 494 2.71 -25.20 -5.93
N GLY A 495 2.64 -26.28 -6.73
CA GLY A 495 2.43 -26.17 -8.16
C GLY A 495 3.72 -26.36 -8.95
N ASP A 496 4.07 -25.42 -9.83
CA ASP A 496 5.31 -25.54 -10.63
C ASP A 496 6.43 -24.72 -9.94
N GLY A 497 7.61 -25.28 -9.74
CA GLY A 497 8.78 -24.61 -9.16
C GLY A 497 9.47 -25.47 -8.09
N SER A 498 10.70 -25.09 -7.70
CA SER A 498 11.39 -25.79 -6.61
C SER A 498 10.89 -25.31 -5.25
N ASP A 499 9.95 -26.04 -4.65
CA ASP A 499 9.22 -25.58 -3.48
C ASP A 499 9.77 -26.10 -2.15
N LEU A 500 9.51 -25.35 -1.08
CA LEU A 500 9.83 -25.72 0.30
C LEU A 500 8.57 -25.73 1.16
N VAL A 501 8.09 -26.93 1.50
CA VAL A 501 6.85 -27.10 2.26
C VAL A 501 7.10 -27.70 3.64
N TYR A 502 6.46 -27.10 4.64
CA TYR A 502 6.33 -27.65 5.99
C TYR A 502 4.84 -27.82 6.31
N GLY A 503 4.34 -29.04 6.46
CA GLY A 503 2.96 -29.33 6.87
C GLY A 503 2.69 -28.80 8.28
N GLY A 504 3.37 -29.40 9.28
CA GLY A 504 3.37 -28.89 10.65
C GLY A 504 2.78 -29.88 11.64
N MET A 505 1.69 -29.53 12.30
CA MET A 505 0.95 -30.42 13.20
C MET A 505 -0.45 -30.70 12.66
N GLY A 506 -0.79 -31.97 12.49
CA GLY A 506 -2.09 -32.43 12.04
C GLY A 506 -1.93 -33.35 10.85
N ASP A 507 -3.02 -33.93 10.38
CA ASP A 507 -2.98 -34.87 9.25
C ASP A 507 -3.05 -34.04 7.95
N ASP A 508 -1.90 -33.76 7.35
CA ASP A 508 -1.77 -32.81 6.23
C ASP A 508 -1.86 -33.48 4.86
N VAL A 509 -2.32 -32.74 3.85
CA VAL A 509 -2.32 -33.14 2.45
C VAL A 509 -1.43 -32.17 1.67
N ILE A 510 -0.29 -32.66 1.19
CA ILE A 510 0.72 -31.88 0.49
C ILE A 510 0.88 -32.43 -0.93
N ASP A 511 0.68 -31.57 -1.92
CA ASP A 511 0.85 -31.90 -3.33
C ASP A 511 1.70 -30.82 -4.00
N THR A 512 2.99 -31.06 -4.11
CA THR A 512 3.93 -30.13 -4.76
C THR A 512 4.09 -30.41 -6.25
N SER A 513 3.49 -31.48 -6.78
CA SER A 513 3.67 -31.83 -8.19
C SER A 513 3.18 -30.77 -9.17
N SER A 514 3.94 -30.57 -10.25
CA SER A 514 3.60 -29.65 -11.33
C SER A 514 2.24 -29.90 -11.96
N SER A 515 1.67 -28.83 -12.52
CA SER A 515 0.41 -28.87 -13.29
C SER A 515 0.57 -29.51 -14.68
N GLY A 516 1.80 -29.88 -15.05
CA GLY A 516 2.24 -30.41 -16.32
C GLY A 516 1.98 -31.90 -16.53
N PHE A 517 2.53 -32.44 -17.62
CA PHE A 517 2.70 -33.88 -17.73
C PHE A 517 4.10 -34.17 -17.21
N PRO A 518 4.25 -34.88 -16.08
CA PRO A 518 5.57 -35.17 -15.52
C PRO A 518 6.43 -35.89 -16.56
N LEU A 519 7.68 -35.45 -16.73
CA LEU A 519 8.65 -35.98 -17.68
C LEU A 519 9.89 -36.46 -16.93
N PRO A 520 10.37 -37.70 -17.19
CA PRO A 520 11.57 -38.18 -16.51
C PRO A 520 12.83 -37.44 -17.00
N ASP A 521 13.80 -37.19 -16.11
CA ASP A 521 15.16 -36.67 -16.39
C ASP A 521 15.81 -37.40 -17.57
N ARG A 522 15.58 -38.71 -17.61
CA ARG A 522 16.11 -39.61 -18.62
C ARG A 522 15.00 -40.06 -19.54
N ASP A 523 15.18 -39.82 -20.84
CA ASP A 523 14.22 -40.23 -21.85
C ASP A 523 13.96 -41.73 -21.80
N TYR A 524 12.70 -42.16 -21.88
CA TYR A 524 12.34 -43.55 -22.14
C TYR A 524 12.11 -43.75 -23.66
N PRO A 525 13.04 -44.39 -24.41
CA PRO A 525 13.05 -44.32 -25.87
C PRO A 525 11.74 -44.73 -26.55
N GLY A 526 11.02 -43.74 -27.10
CA GLY A 526 9.80 -43.96 -27.88
C GLY A 526 8.49 -43.95 -27.07
N LEU A 527 8.57 -43.76 -25.75
CA LEU A 527 7.43 -43.53 -24.87
C LEU A 527 7.43 -42.07 -24.38
N TYR A 528 8.47 -41.64 -23.66
CA TYR A 528 8.59 -40.31 -23.07
C TYR A 528 9.91 -39.62 -23.46
N PRO A 529 9.90 -38.31 -23.77
CA PRO A 529 11.13 -37.53 -23.90
C PRO A 529 11.78 -37.30 -22.52
N ALA A 530 13.08 -37.02 -22.50
CA ALA A 530 13.77 -36.53 -21.31
C ALA A 530 13.28 -35.13 -20.96
N ASP A 531 13.27 -34.80 -19.67
CA ASP A 531 13.16 -33.42 -19.25
C ASP A 531 14.34 -32.59 -19.80
N SER A 532 14.04 -31.35 -20.16
CA SER A 532 15.02 -30.39 -20.61
C SER A 532 15.70 -29.59 -19.50
N ASP A 533 15.11 -29.54 -18.30
CA ASP A 533 15.63 -28.86 -17.11
C ASP A 533 15.32 -29.70 -15.84
N PRO A 534 16.21 -30.63 -15.45
CA PRO A 534 16.00 -31.62 -14.39
C PRO A 534 16.12 -31.05 -12.95
N THR A 535 15.79 -29.77 -12.80
CA THR A 535 15.95 -29.04 -11.53
C THR A 535 14.93 -27.90 -11.38
N ASP A 536 13.97 -27.77 -12.30
CA ASP A 536 13.03 -26.66 -12.29
C ASP A 536 11.80 -26.87 -11.39
N ASP A 537 11.65 -28.07 -10.82
CA ASP A 537 10.60 -28.56 -9.91
C ASP A 537 11.19 -29.32 -8.69
N LEU A 538 12.46 -29.08 -8.34
CA LEU A 538 13.14 -29.79 -7.23
C LEU A 538 12.58 -29.43 -5.84
N ASP A 539 11.69 -30.26 -5.31
CA ASP A 539 10.95 -30.00 -4.09
C ASP A 539 11.63 -30.47 -2.81
N THR A 540 11.29 -29.81 -1.71
CA THR A 540 11.60 -30.28 -0.36
C THR A 540 10.36 -30.21 0.53
N VAL A 541 9.89 -31.37 0.97
CA VAL A 541 8.68 -31.51 1.79
C VAL A 541 9.00 -32.07 3.18
N TYR A 542 8.46 -31.42 4.21
CA TYR A 542 8.42 -31.92 5.58
C TYR A 542 6.95 -32.06 6.01
N GLY A 543 6.44 -33.28 6.15
CA GLY A 543 5.07 -33.54 6.64
C GLY A 543 4.88 -33.02 8.07
N GLY A 544 5.65 -33.57 9.02
CA GLY A 544 5.74 -33.04 10.37
C GLY A 544 5.17 -34.01 11.40
N LEU A 545 4.14 -33.61 12.14
CA LEU A 545 3.45 -34.45 13.12
C LEU A 545 2.04 -34.74 12.62
N GLY A 546 1.67 -35.98 12.42
CA GLY A 546 0.34 -36.35 11.94
C GLY A 546 0.43 -37.46 10.92
N HIS A 547 -0.71 -37.88 10.38
CA HIS A 547 -0.78 -38.87 9.31
C HIS A 547 -0.84 -38.14 7.97
N ASP A 548 0.32 -37.88 7.38
CA ASP A 548 0.44 -36.96 6.24
C ASP A 548 0.29 -37.71 4.91
N THR A 549 -0.29 -37.04 3.91
CA THR A 549 -0.34 -37.52 2.53
C THR A 549 0.48 -36.58 1.67
N ILE A 550 1.59 -37.07 1.12
CA ILE A 550 2.58 -36.29 0.38
C ILE A 550 2.70 -36.86 -1.03
N ARG A 551 2.63 -35.98 -2.03
CA ARG A 551 2.87 -36.30 -3.44
C ARG A 551 3.77 -35.26 -4.07
N THR A 552 4.84 -35.71 -4.70
CA THR A 552 5.82 -34.88 -5.40
C THR A 552 5.83 -35.17 -6.91
N GLY A 553 6.78 -34.59 -7.65
CA GLY A 553 6.68 -34.28 -9.07
C GLY A 553 7.49 -35.18 -9.99
N ASP A 554 8.24 -34.54 -10.89
CA ASP A 554 9.10 -35.14 -11.91
C ASP A 554 10.57 -34.71 -11.81
N ASP A 555 11.00 -34.33 -10.62
CA ASP A 555 12.38 -33.98 -10.32
C ASP A 555 12.84 -34.78 -9.09
N ALA A 556 14.15 -34.79 -8.83
CA ALA A 556 14.75 -35.56 -7.74
C ALA A 556 14.46 -34.99 -6.33
N ASP A 557 13.28 -35.27 -5.81
CA ASP A 557 12.68 -34.59 -4.66
C ASP A 557 13.23 -35.08 -3.31
N LEU A 558 13.06 -34.26 -2.27
CA LEU A 558 13.43 -34.60 -0.89
C LEU A 558 12.21 -34.56 0.04
N VAL A 559 11.79 -35.73 0.50
CA VAL A 559 10.60 -35.87 1.37
C VAL A 559 10.97 -36.43 2.74
N TYR A 560 10.46 -35.77 3.79
CA TYR A 560 10.44 -36.26 5.16
C TYR A 560 8.99 -36.36 5.64
N GLY A 561 8.46 -37.58 5.85
CA GLY A 561 7.12 -37.80 6.41
C GLY A 561 7.01 -37.24 7.82
N GLY A 562 7.89 -37.69 8.71
CA GLY A 562 8.02 -37.14 10.06
C GLY A 562 7.51 -38.11 11.10
N ALA A 563 6.38 -37.82 11.74
CA ALA A 563 5.83 -38.70 12.75
C ALA A 563 4.35 -38.92 12.53
N GLY A 564 3.97 -40.16 12.24
CA GLY A 564 2.60 -40.61 12.24
C GLY A 564 2.44 -41.91 11.47
N ARG A 565 1.85 -41.86 10.29
CA ARG A 565 1.63 -43.00 9.40
C ARG A 565 1.37 -42.37 8.07
N ASP A 566 2.45 -42.10 7.38
CA ASP A 566 2.47 -41.17 6.27
C ASP A 566 2.31 -41.96 4.97
N SER A 567 1.71 -41.33 3.98
CA SER A 567 1.54 -41.85 2.63
C SER A 567 2.36 -40.98 1.70
N ILE A 568 3.51 -41.49 1.25
CA ILE A 568 4.47 -40.75 0.43
C ILE A 568 4.50 -41.36 -0.98
N ASP A 569 4.40 -40.51 -2.00
CA ASP A 569 4.51 -40.84 -3.42
C ASP A 569 5.54 -39.88 -4.05
N GLY A 570 6.75 -40.38 -4.32
CA GLY A 570 7.89 -39.60 -4.84
C GLY A 570 7.71 -39.12 -6.27
N GLY A 571 7.09 -39.95 -7.11
CA GLY A 571 6.72 -39.54 -8.47
C GLY A 571 7.68 -40.07 -9.51
N LEU A 572 8.33 -39.19 -10.28
CA LEU A 572 9.37 -39.57 -11.24
C LEU A 572 10.72 -39.01 -10.78
N ASP A 573 11.77 -39.70 -11.23
CA ASP A 573 13.19 -39.40 -11.04
C ASP A 573 13.77 -39.80 -9.68
N ASP A 574 15.06 -39.56 -9.49
CA ASP A 574 15.84 -40.17 -8.41
C ASP A 574 15.55 -39.47 -7.05
N ASP A 575 14.51 -39.92 -6.34
CA ASP A 575 14.01 -39.28 -5.13
C ASP A 575 14.77 -39.67 -3.85
N THR A 576 14.68 -38.83 -2.82
CA THR A 576 15.07 -39.19 -1.45
C THR A 576 13.88 -39.10 -0.50
N LEU A 577 13.41 -40.26 -0.05
CA LEU A 577 12.19 -40.39 0.75
C LEU A 577 12.53 -40.95 2.14
N MET A 578 12.08 -40.26 3.19
CA MET A 578 12.25 -40.68 4.58
C MET A 578 10.90 -40.72 5.30
N GLY A 579 10.41 -41.91 5.67
CA GLY A 579 9.13 -42.09 6.39
C GLY A 579 9.18 -41.47 7.79
N GLY A 580 10.05 -42.00 8.65
CA GLY A 580 10.34 -41.42 9.95
C GLY A 580 9.81 -42.26 11.10
N GLN A 581 8.82 -41.75 11.85
CA GLN A 581 8.19 -42.51 12.94
C GLN A 581 6.80 -42.97 12.54
N GLY A 582 6.54 -44.26 12.76
CA GLY A 582 5.22 -44.85 12.59
C GLY A 582 5.13 -45.62 11.28
N GLY A 583 4.08 -46.44 11.15
CA GLY A 583 3.99 -47.38 10.03
C GLY A 583 3.52 -46.71 8.76
N ASP A 584 4.47 -46.35 7.91
CA ASP A 584 4.35 -45.53 6.71
C ASP A 584 4.09 -46.37 5.47
N THR A 585 3.58 -45.74 4.41
CA THR A 585 3.47 -46.31 3.07
C THR A 585 4.22 -45.42 2.10
N ILE A 586 5.31 -45.94 1.54
CA ILE A 586 6.21 -45.19 0.66
C ILE A 586 6.22 -45.84 -0.72
N VAL A 587 6.09 -44.99 -1.74
CA VAL A 587 6.20 -45.34 -3.15
C VAL A 587 7.30 -44.44 -3.70
N GLY A 588 8.41 -45.04 -4.17
CA GLY A 588 9.47 -44.33 -4.86
C GLY A 588 8.94 -43.77 -6.18
N GLY A 589 8.63 -44.67 -7.10
CA GLY A 589 7.95 -44.33 -8.35
C GLY A 589 8.72 -44.85 -9.53
N GLU A 590 9.11 -43.97 -10.45
CA GLU A 590 10.10 -44.31 -11.48
C GLU A 590 11.37 -43.52 -11.16
N GLY A 591 12.55 -44.12 -11.20
CA GLY A 591 13.77 -43.42 -10.76
C GLY A 591 14.60 -44.33 -9.88
N SER A 592 15.87 -44.01 -9.67
CA SER A 592 16.75 -44.75 -8.77
C SER A 592 16.72 -44.12 -7.38
N ASP A 593 15.78 -44.56 -6.55
CA ASP A 593 15.38 -43.87 -5.33
C ASP A 593 16.23 -44.24 -4.13
N LEU A 594 16.33 -43.32 -3.17
CA LEU A 594 16.85 -43.57 -1.83
C LEU A 594 15.71 -43.51 -0.81
N ILE A 595 15.30 -44.67 -0.30
CA ILE A 595 14.16 -44.79 0.61
C ILE A 595 14.61 -45.29 2.00
N ASP A 596 14.16 -44.62 3.05
CA ASP A 596 14.33 -45.01 4.46
C ASP A 596 12.96 -45.03 5.16
N GLY A 597 12.46 -46.21 5.52
CA GLY A 597 11.17 -46.38 6.22
C GLY A 597 11.20 -45.76 7.62
N GLY A 598 12.19 -46.15 8.42
CA GLY A 598 12.49 -45.53 9.70
C GLY A 598 12.12 -46.42 10.89
N LEU A 599 11.09 -46.05 11.65
CA LEU A 599 10.65 -46.79 12.84
C LEU A 599 9.23 -47.31 12.66
N ASP A 600 8.93 -48.43 13.31
CA ASP A 600 7.66 -49.17 13.23
C ASP A 600 7.53 -49.93 11.90
N HIS A 601 6.34 -50.42 11.54
CA HIS A 601 6.20 -51.35 10.41
C HIS A 601 5.79 -50.63 9.13
N ASP A 602 6.67 -50.61 8.15
CA ASP A 602 6.53 -49.87 6.91
C ASP A 602 6.16 -50.76 5.72
N LEU A 603 5.51 -50.15 4.73
CA LEU A 603 5.21 -50.74 3.43
C LEU A 603 5.88 -49.91 2.35
N ILE A 604 6.92 -50.46 1.73
CA ILE A 604 7.77 -49.75 0.77
C ILE A 604 7.71 -50.43 -0.59
N TYR A 605 7.44 -49.62 -1.61
CA TYR A 605 7.62 -49.98 -3.02
C TYR A 605 8.71 -49.08 -3.59
N GLY A 606 9.79 -49.66 -4.11
CA GLY A 606 10.79 -48.93 -4.90
C GLY A 606 10.12 -48.37 -6.16
N GLY A 607 9.51 -49.26 -6.94
CA GLY A 607 8.70 -48.86 -8.09
C GLY A 607 7.25 -48.43 -7.81
N LEU A 608 6.45 -48.41 -8.89
CA LEU A 608 5.01 -48.09 -8.87
C LEU A 608 4.15 -49.07 -8.06
N THR A 609 3.06 -48.57 -7.45
CA THR A 609 2.13 -49.42 -6.67
C THR A 609 1.43 -50.51 -7.49
N PRO A 610 0.98 -51.62 -6.87
CA PRO A 610 0.22 -52.70 -7.54
C PRO A 610 -1.11 -52.28 -8.17
N ALA A 611 -1.59 -51.06 -7.90
CA ALA A 611 -2.80 -50.50 -8.52
C ALA A 611 -2.59 -50.20 -10.02
N PHE A 612 -1.34 -49.94 -10.41
CA PHE A 612 -0.92 -49.79 -11.79
C PHE A 612 -0.20 -51.08 -12.19
N PRO A 613 -0.79 -51.92 -13.07
CA PRO A 613 -0.11 -53.11 -13.55
C PRO A 613 1.07 -52.65 -14.39
N ASP A 614 2.25 -52.77 -13.80
CA ASP A 614 3.46 -52.29 -14.42
C ASP A 614 3.80 -53.12 -15.66
N GLU A 615 3.85 -52.47 -16.82
CA GLU A 615 4.34 -53.06 -18.07
C GLU A 615 5.86 -52.88 -18.23
N LEU A 616 6.51 -52.18 -17.28
CA LEU A 616 7.93 -51.84 -17.25
C LEU A 616 8.75 -52.76 -16.36
N ASN A 617 8.21 -53.42 -15.32
CA ASN A 617 8.85 -54.54 -14.61
C ASN A 617 9.18 -55.71 -15.58
N ILE A 618 10.31 -55.59 -16.27
CA ILE A 618 10.75 -56.45 -17.37
C ILE A 618 12.26 -56.61 -17.29
N PRO A 619 12.78 -57.84 -17.49
CA PRO A 619 14.21 -58.07 -17.40
C PRO A 619 15.05 -57.17 -18.32
N ASP A 620 16.27 -56.81 -17.88
CA ASP A 620 17.35 -56.08 -18.59
C ASP A 620 17.46 -56.39 -20.10
N ALA A 621 17.22 -57.64 -20.47
CA ALA A 621 17.34 -58.12 -21.84
C ALA A 621 16.29 -57.51 -22.80
N THR A 622 15.19 -57.03 -22.24
CA THR A 622 14.04 -56.43 -22.95
C THR A 622 13.82 -54.98 -22.60
N ASP A 623 14.35 -54.52 -21.47
CA ASP A 623 14.28 -53.12 -21.07
C ASP A 623 15.19 -52.22 -21.93
N LEU A 624 14.69 -51.00 -22.22
CA LEU A 624 15.36 -49.99 -23.03
C LEU A 624 16.26 -49.07 -22.19
N ARG A 625 16.20 -49.17 -20.86
CA ARG A 625 16.84 -48.29 -19.88
C ARG A 625 17.28 -49.04 -18.58
N PRO A 626 18.09 -50.13 -18.66
CA PRO A 626 18.30 -51.15 -17.60
C PRO A 626 19.09 -50.71 -16.34
N ASP A 627 18.97 -49.44 -15.98
CA ASP A 627 19.79 -48.71 -15.03
C ASP A 627 19.03 -47.43 -14.59
N ASN A 628 17.70 -47.39 -14.68
CA ASN A 628 16.87 -46.21 -14.40
C ASN A 628 15.95 -46.35 -13.20
N ALA A 629 15.87 -47.54 -12.61
CA ALA A 629 15.08 -47.84 -11.42
C ALA A 629 15.89 -48.64 -10.39
N ARG A 630 17.16 -48.27 -10.14
CA ARG A 630 18.02 -48.99 -9.19
C ARG A 630 17.91 -48.41 -7.79
N ASP A 631 17.01 -48.96 -7.01
CA ASP A 631 16.63 -48.40 -5.72
C ASP A 631 17.60 -48.83 -4.61
N THR A 632 17.76 -47.94 -3.63
CA THR A 632 18.36 -48.27 -2.34
C THR A 632 17.31 -48.08 -1.26
N ILE A 633 16.83 -49.19 -0.70
CA ILE A 633 15.74 -49.20 0.28
C ILE A 633 16.24 -49.72 1.62
N MET A 634 15.94 -48.98 2.68
CA MET A 634 16.19 -49.34 4.08
C MET A 634 14.85 -49.41 4.82
N GLY A 635 14.47 -50.58 5.33
CA GLY A 635 13.27 -50.77 6.14
C GLY A 635 13.36 -50.03 7.47
N GLY A 636 14.34 -50.41 8.30
CA GLY A 636 14.66 -49.69 9.54
C GLY A 636 14.43 -50.55 10.77
N GLU A 637 13.75 -50.02 11.80
CA GLU A 637 13.27 -50.80 12.95
C GLU A 637 11.81 -51.18 12.74
N GLY A 638 11.48 -52.44 12.47
CA GLY A 638 10.13 -52.74 12.02
C GLY A 638 9.85 -54.18 11.68
N ASN A 639 8.62 -54.48 11.27
CA ASN A 639 8.39 -55.73 10.53
C ASN A 639 7.93 -55.26 9.16
N ASP A 640 8.91 -54.89 8.36
CA ASP A 640 8.73 -54.10 7.16
C ASP A 640 8.41 -55.01 5.99
N THR A 641 7.73 -54.45 4.99
CA THR A 641 7.45 -55.14 3.73
C THR A 641 8.00 -54.29 2.60
N ILE A 642 9.03 -54.81 1.93
CA ILE A 642 9.81 -54.13 0.90
C ILE A 642 9.65 -54.85 -0.43
N PHE A 643 9.34 -54.09 -1.48
CA PHE A 643 9.32 -54.56 -2.87
C PHE A 643 10.28 -53.69 -3.70
N GLY A 644 11.37 -54.28 -4.22
CA GLY A 644 12.32 -53.59 -5.11
C GLY A 644 11.70 -53.29 -6.47
N MET A 645 11.18 -54.33 -7.11
CA MET A 645 10.39 -54.33 -8.35
C MET A 645 11.22 -54.57 -9.62
N ASP A 646 11.82 -53.53 -10.23
CA ASP A 646 12.53 -53.62 -11.52
C ASP A 646 13.99 -53.17 -11.36
N ASP A 647 14.86 -53.50 -12.32
CA ASP A 647 16.29 -53.19 -12.26
C ASP A 647 17.04 -53.84 -11.06
N ALA A 648 18.31 -53.49 -10.85
CA ALA A 648 19.18 -54.13 -9.86
C ALA A 648 19.23 -53.36 -8.54
N ASP A 649 18.42 -53.79 -7.57
CA ASP A 649 18.17 -53.08 -6.33
C ASP A 649 19.10 -53.46 -5.16
N LEU A 650 19.16 -52.56 -4.18
CA LEU A 650 19.85 -52.76 -2.91
C LEU A 650 18.87 -52.60 -1.73
N LEU A 651 18.48 -53.71 -1.13
CA LEU A 651 17.42 -53.77 -0.14
C LEU A 651 17.95 -54.22 1.24
N TYR A 652 17.64 -53.46 2.27
CA TYR A 652 17.95 -53.76 3.68
C TYR A 652 16.66 -53.85 4.50
N GLY A 653 16.42 -54.99 5.15
CA GLY A 653 15.32 -55.15 6.11
C GLY A 653 15.57 -54.32 7.35
N GLY A 654 16.66 -54.62 8.05
CA GLY A 654 17.12 -53.85 9.21
C GLY A 654 16.98 -54.65 10.49
N ALA A 655 16.19 -54.14 11.44
CA ALA A 655 15.92 -54.82 12.70
C ALA A 655 14.48 -55.30 12.76
N ASP A 656 14.27 -56.40 13.48
CA ASP A 656 12.99 -57.11 13.62
C ASP A 656 12.65 -57.91 12.33
N ASN A 657 11.43 -58.44 12.16
CA ASN A 657 11.19 -59.53 11.18
C ASN A 657 10.58 -59.01 9.88
N ASP A 658 11.37 -58.97 8.81
CA ASP A 658 11.02 -58.30 7.57
C ASP A 658 10.61 -59.25 6.45
N VAL A 659 9.94 -58.69 5.45
CA VAL A 659 9.60 -59.37 4.19
C VAL A 659 10.16 -58.55 3.04
N ILE A 660 11.11 -59.13 2.30
CA ILE A 660 11.81 -58.46 1.20
C ILE A 660 11.60 -59.26 -0.08
N ASP A 661 11.11 -58.61 -1.13
CA ASP A 661 10.96 -59.14 -2.49
C ASP A 661 11.76 -58.28 -3.46
N GLY A 662 12.82 -58.84 -4.05
CA GLY A 662 13.71 -58.15 -4.98
C GLY A 662 12.98 -57.72 -6.25
N GLY A 663 12.23 -58.64 -6.86
CA GLY A 663 11.44 -58.36 -8.04
C GLY A 663 12.01 -59.04 -9.28
N VAL A 664 12.47 -58.27 -10.26
CA VAL A 664 13.17 -58.79 -11.44
C VAL A 664 14.56 -58.15 -11.54
N ASP A 665 15.44 -58.78 -12.30
CA ASP A 665 16.85 -58.44 -12.42
C ASP A 665 17.68 -58.79 -11.17
N ASN A 666 18.92 -58.30 -11.07
CA ASN A 666 19.91 -58.89 -10.17
C ASN A 666 20.03 -58.12 -8.87
N ASP A 667 19.23 -58.53 -7.88
CA ASP A 667 19.08 -57.77 -6.65
C ASP A 667 20.08 -58.17 -5.56
N THR A 668 20.29 -57.26 -4.62
CA THR A 668 21.03 -57.53 -3.38
C THR A 668 20.16 -57.28 -2.17
N LEU A 669 19.83 -58.35 -1.43
CA LEU A 669 18.94 -58.32 -0.28
C LEU A 669 19.69 -58.66 1.01
N PHE A 670 19.46 -57.89 2.07
CA PHE A 670 19.95 -58.13 3.42
C PHE A 670 18.77 -58.17 4.40
N GLY A 671 18.55 -59.31 5.06
CA GLY A 671 17.59 -59.41 6.17
C GLY A 671 18.09 -58.67 7.42
N ASP A 672 19.40 -58.75 7.67
CA ASP A 672 20.09 -58.16 8.80
C ASP A 672 19.76 -58.83 10.15
N ALA A 673 18.90 -58.28 10.99
CA ALA A 673 18.66 -58.79 12.34
C ALA A 673 17.18 -59.11 12.57
N GLY A 674 16.80 -60.39 12.51
CA GLY A 674 15.39 -60.71 12.60
C GLY A 674 15.02 -62.13 12.27
N ARG A 675 13.83 -62.31 11.69
CA ARG A 675 13.43 -63.61 11.14
C ARG A 675 12.83 -63.36 9.80
N ASP A 676 13.69 -63.16 8.84
CA ASP A 676 13.33 -62.43 7.65
C ASP A 676 12.86 -63.39 6.57
N ILE A 677 12.00 -62.90 5.70
CA ILE A 677 11.62 -63.60 4.47
C ILE A 677 12.29 -62.89 3.32
N LEU A 678 13.18 -63.59 2.62
CA LEU A 678 13.87 -63.08 1.45
C LEU A 678 13.37 -63.81 0.19
N ILE A 679 12.90 -63.04 -0.78
CA ILE A 679 12.46 -63.50 -2.09
C ILE A 679 13.32 -62.75 -3.10
N GLY A 680 14.26 -63.44 -3.76
CA GLY A 680 15.11 -62.81 -4.79
C GLY A 680 14.27 -62.35 -5.98
N GLY A 681 13.44 -63.25 -6.49
CA GLY A 681 12.63 -62.97 -7.66
C GLY A 681 13.35 -63.37 -8.94
N GLY A 682 13.14 -62.66 -10.03
CA GLY A 682 13.58 -63.03 -11.36
C GLY A 682 14.95 -62.47 -11.73
N GLY A 683 16.04 -63.10 -11.33
CA GLY A 683 17.36 -62.72 -11.80
C GLY A 683 18.45 -63.62 -11.24
N ALA A 684 19.66 -63.08 -11.05
CA ALA A 684 20.73 -63.75 -10.33
C ALA A 684 21.05 -62.98 -9.04
N ASP A 685 20.24 -63.25 -8.02
CA ASP A 685 20.17 -62.41 -6.81
C ASP A 685 21.22 -62.78 -5.76
N SER A 686 21.55 -61.83 -4.90
CA SER A 686 22.44 -62.02 -3.76
C SER A 686 21.68 -61.74 -2.47
N MET A 687 21.31 -62.78 -1.74
CA MET A 687 20.54 -62.68 -0.50
C MET A 687 21.39 -63.09 0.71
N SER A 688 21.34 -62.28 1.78
CA SER A 688 21.96 -62.56 3.07
C SER A 688 20.90 -62.50 4.17
N GLY A 689 20.71 -63.58 4.93
CA GLY A 689 19.80 -63.63 6.07
C GLY A 689 20.33 -62.75 7.20
N GLY A 690 21.49 -63.11 7.74
CA GLY A 690 22.21 -62.29 8.70
C GLY A 690 22.30 -62.96 10.07
N ASP A 691 21.72 -62.32 11.08
CA ASP A 691 21.54 -62.88 12.41
C ASP A 691 20.13 -63.50 12.50
N ASP A 692 19.99 -64.58 13.29
CA ASP A 692 18.71 -65.22 13.64
C ASP A 692 18.13 -66.22 12.62
N GLN A 693 16.81 -66.32 12.43
CA GLN A 693 16.17 -67.47 11.75
C GLN A 693 15.46 -67.05 10.47
N ASP A 694 16.16 -67.13 9.35
CA ASP A 694 15.71 -66.54 8.10
C ASP A 694 15.14 -67.57 7.12
N VAL A 695 14.32 -67.10 6.20
CA VAL A 695 13.62 -67.91 5.21
C VAL A 695 13.81 -67.36 3.80
N PHE A 696 14.57 -68.09 3.00
CA PHE A 696 14.73 -67.83 1.57
C PHE A 696 13.64 -68.57 0.79
N VAL A 697 12.87 -67.88 -0.05
CA VAL A 697 11.73 -68.47 -0.77
C VAL A 697 11.97 -68.47 -2.28
N VAL A 698 11.83 -69.64 -2.91
CA VAL A 698 11.85 -69.79 -4.36
C VAL A 698 10.48 -70.26 -4.86
N ASN A 699 9.74 -69.35 -5.49
CA ASN A 699 8.35 -69.55 -5.88
C ASN A 699 8.19 -70.25 -7.23
N ARG A 700 9.14 -70.08 -8.16
CA ARG A 700 9.25 -70.77 -9.45
C ARG A 700 10.71 -71.14 -9.71
N PRO A 701 11.00 -72.15 -10.55
CA PRO A 701 12.39 -72.53 -10.80
C PRO A 701 13.23 -71.38 -11.37
N GLU A 702 12.63 -70.56 -12.25
CA GLU A 702 13.26 -69.37 -12.83
C GLU A 702 13.64 -68.32 -11.78
N ASP A 703 12.91 -68.21 -10.67
CA ASP A 703 13.18 -67.29 -9.55
C ASP A 703 14.37 -67.74 -8.66
N GLY A 704 15.21 -68.63 -9.20
CA GLY A 704 16.36 -69.22 -8.52
C GLY A 704 17.58 -69.32 -9.43
N PHE A 705 17.53 -68.71 -10.62
CA PHE A 705 18.48 -68.94 -11.69
C PHE A 705 19.71 -68.04 -11.56
N GLY A 706 20.66 -68.46 -10.74
CA GLY A 706 21.93 -67.78 -10.55
C GLY A 706 22.12 -67.28 -9.12
N ASP A 707 21.06 -67.34 -8.32
CA ASP A 707 20.99 -66.79 -6.98
C ASP A 707 22.05 -67.37 -6.05
N VAL A 708 22.42 -66.56 -5.08
CA VAL A 708 23.25 -66.88 -3.95
C VAL A 708 22.48 -66.52 -2.69
N ALA A 709 22.18 -67.53 -1.86
CA ALA A 709 21.57 -67.34 -0.54
C ALA A 709 22.57 -67.70 0.56
N ASP A 710 22.87 -66.78 1.46
CA ASP A 710 23.70 -67.01 2.64
C ASP A 710 22.86 -66.81 3.90
N GLY A 711 22.61 -67.89 4.67
CA GLY A 711 21.85 -67.79 5.92
C GLY A 711 22.55 -66.92 6.97
N GLY A 712 23.88 -67.04 7.06
CA GLY A 712 24.67 -66.42 8.11
C GLY A 712 25.00 -67.40 9.22
N SER A 713 25.46 -66.89 10.36
CA SER A 713 25.78 -67.74 11.55
C SER A 713 25.61 -66.95 12.85
N GLY A 714 25.02 -65.76 12.76
CA GLY A 714 24.76 -64.88 13.88
C GLY A 714 23.43 -65.23 14.55
N GLY A 715 23.20 -64.73 15.77
CA GLY A 715 21.93 -64.98 16.48
C GLY A 715 21.56 -66.45 16.68
N VAL A 716 20.28 -66.78 16.48
CA VAL A 716 19.73 -68.14 16.43
C VAL A 716 19.87 -68.74 15.03
N ASP A 717 21.09 -69.09 14.67
CA ASP A 717 21.54 -69.83 13.49
C ASP A 717 20.67 -71.08 13.16
N PHE A 718 19.58 -70.86 12.42
CA PHE A 718 18.68 -71.89 11.90
C PHE A 718 17.89 -71.34 10.71
N ASP A 719 18.55 -71.36 9.55
CA ASP A 719 18.04 -70.79 8.32
C ASP A 719 17.35 -71.82 7.44
N ARG A 720 16.37 -71.35 6.69
CA ARG A 720 15.47 -72.21 5.91
C ARG A 720 15.42 -71.79 4.45
N LEU A 721 15.72 -72.74 3.56
CA LEU A 721 15.49 -72.58 2.11
C LEU A 721 14.17 -73.27 1.70
N GLU A 722 13.17 -72.47 1.34
CA GLU A 722 11.81 -72.89 0.97
C GLU A 722 11.64 -73.07 -0.55
N LEU A 723 11.79 -74.31 -1.05
CA LEU A 723 11.74 -74.66 -2.49
C LEU A 723 10.37 -75.18 -2.93
N THR A 724 9.31 -74.63 -2.35
CA THR A 724 7.99 -75.28 -2.34
C THR A 724 7.21 -75.02 -3.62
N GLY A 725 7.51 -73.92 -4.30
CA GLY A 725 6.99 -73.56 -5.62
C GLY A 725 7.94 -73.89 -6.78
N ALA A 726 9.21 -74.16 -6.51
CA ALA A 726 10.29 -74.26 -7.50
C ALA A 726 10.24 -75.45 -8.49
N GLY A 727 9.17 -76.25 -8.51
CA GLY A 727 9.03 -77.40 -9.43
C GLY A 727 10.03 -78.54 -9.15
N PRO A 728 10.37 -79.38 -10.15
CA PRO A 728 11.35 -80.45 -9.98
C PRO A 728 12.77 -79.91 -9.75
N PHE A 729 13.43 -80.33 -8.67
CA PHE A 729 14.81 -79.94 -8.37
C PHE A 729 15.61 -81.09 -7.75
N ARG A 730 16.94 -80.93 -7.66
CA ARG A 730 17.80 -81.78 -6.84
C ARG A 730 18.87 -80.96 -6.13
N ILE A 731 19.27 -81.41 -4.94
CA ILE A 731 20.39 -80.81 -4.19
C ILE A 731 21.68 -81.54 -4.55
N VAL A 732 22.70 -80.81 -4.97
CA VAL A 732 24.04 -81.32 -5.29
C VAL A 732 25.11 -80.60 -4.48
N ASP A 733 26.31 -81.19 -4.46
CA ASP A 733 27.49 -80.64 -3.77
C ASP A 733 27.29 -80.27 -2.30
N ARG A 734 26.33 -80.92 -1.63
CA ARG A 734 26.03 -80.70 -0.22
C ARG A 734 27.23 -81.04 0.67
N VAL A 735 27.77 -80.04 1.33
CA VAL A 735 28.80 -80.16 2.36
C VAL A 735 28.26 -79.61 3.68
N THR A 736 28.88 -80.01 4.79
CA THR A 736 28.64 -79.32 6.07
C THR A 736 29.29 -77.95 5.99
N ASP A 737 28.59 -76.94 6.46
CA ASP A 737 29.01 -75.55 6.55
C ASP A 737 30.15 -75.31 7.57
N SER A 738 30.42 -74.03 7.85
CA SER A 738 31.64 -73.59 8.52
C SER A 738 31.64 -73.80 10.05
N ASP A 739 30.48 -73.77 10.70
CA ASP A 739 30.26 -74.00 12.15
C ASP A 739 29.78 -75.43 12.47
N GLY A 740 29.19 -76.12 11.50
CA GLY A 740 28.86 -77.53 11.53
C GLY A 740 27.42 -77.88 11.89
N ASN A 741 26.49 -76.93 11.87
CA ASN A 741 25.07 -77.18 12.15
C ASN A 741 24.16 -77.26 10.92
N GLY A 742 24.56 -76.68 9.79
CA GLY A 742 23.81 -76.68 8.56
C GLY A 742 24.59 -77.24 7.37
N PHE A 743 24.29 -76.70 6.19
CA PHE A 743 24.77 -77.20 4.92
C PHE A 743 25.04 -76.07 3.92
N ASP A 744 26.16 -76.19 3.20
CA ASP A 744 26.37 -75.47 1.95
C ASP A 744 26.06 -76.39 0.78
N GLY A 745 25.63 -75.84 -0.34
CA GLY A 745 25.40 -76.64 -1.53
C GLY A 745 24.84 -75.86 -2.71
N ARG A 746 24.22 -76.60 -3.62
CA ARG A 746 23.61 -76.06 -4.82
C ARG A 746 22.27 -76.74 -5.07
N VAL A 747 21.27 -75.96 -5.45
CA VAL A 747 20.02 -76.47 -6.02
C VAL A 747 20.17 -76.47 -7.54
N GLU A 748 19.92 -77.61 -8.18
CA GLU A 748 19.77 -77.69 -9.63
C GLU A 748 18.29 -77.88 -9.97
N PHE A 749 17.71 -76.93 -10.69
CA PHE A 749 16.32 -76.98 -11.16
C PHE A 749 16.23 -77.82 -12.45
N LEU A 750 15.15 -78.59 -12.60
CA LEU A 750 15.03 -79.61 -13.64
C LEU A 750 13.78 -79.42 -14.49
N ASP A 751 13.91 -79.63 -15.80
CA ASP A 751 12.77 -79.77 -16.70
C ASP A 751 12.03 -81.10 -16.50
N ALA A 752 10.93 -81.29 -17.25
CA ALA A 752 10.13 -82.51 -17.21
C ALA A 752 10.89 -83.79 -17.65
N ASP A 753 12.00 -83.63 -18.39
CA ASP A 753 12.86 -84.71 -18.87
C ASP A 753 14.05 -84.98 -17.92
N GLY A 754 14.19 -84.17 -16.86
CA GLY A 754 15.25 -84.27 -15.84
C GLY A 754 16.57 -83.59 -16.23
N ASN A 755 16.58 -82.72 -17.25
CA ASN A 755 17.74 -81.89 -17.59
C ASN A 755 17.78 -80.65 -16.71
N VAL A 756 18.99 -80.17 -16.38
CA VAL A 756 19.18 -78.95 -15.58
C VAL A 756 18.81 -77.73 -16.42
N THR A 757 17.89 -76.90 -15.90
CA THR A 757 17.46 -75.64 -16.54
C THR A 757 18.14 -74.41 -15.93
N GLY A 758 18.52 -74.48 -14.66
CA GLY A 758 19.23 -73.43 -13.93
C GLY A 758 19.69 -73.93 -12.55
N GLN A 759 20.36 -73.07 -11.79
CA GLN A 759 20.96 -73.42 -10.49
C GLN A 759 21.02 -72.21 -9.54
N MET A 760 20.89 -72.45 -8.23
CA MET A 760 21.25 -71.49 -7.18
C MET A 760 22.29 -72.11 -6.23
N VAL A 761 23.08 -71.26 -5.59
CA VAL A 761 24.03 -71.62 -4.53
C VAL A 761 23.44 -71.22 -3.17
N PHE A 762 23.62 -72.07 -2.16
CA PHE A 762 23.29 -71.70 -0.79
C PHE A 762 24.45 -72.01 0.16
N THR A 763 24.63 -71.18 1.19
CA THR A 763 25.59 -71.35 2.29
C THR A 763 24.90 -71.16 3.63
N ASN A 764 25.38 -71.89 4.64
CA ASN A 764 24.84 -71.86 6.01
C ASN A 764 23.30 -72.01 6.07
N ILE A 765 22.76 -73.11 5.54
CA ILE A 765 21.30 -73.41 5.62
C ILE A 765 21.06 -74.70 6.41
N GLU A 766 20.28 -74.64 7.49
CA GLU A 766 19.94 -75.77 8.36
C GLU A 766 18.79 -76.62 7.80
N GLU A 767 17.79 -75.98 7.18
CA GLU A 767 16.56 -76.64 6.76
C GLU A 767 16.17 -76.31 5.31
N ILE A 768 16.26 -77.30 4.41
CA ILE A 768 15.68 -77.18 3.06
C ILE A 768 14.29 -77.80 3.07
N VAL A 769 13.24 -76.99 2.89
CA VAL A 769 11.84 -77.45 2.95
C VAL A 769 11.19 -77.49 1.56
N PRO A 770 10.98 -78.67 0.99
CA PRO A 770 9.94 -78.92 -0.02
C PRO A 770 8.58 -79.12 0.69
N CYS A 771 7.49 -78.47 0.28
CA CYS A 771 6.29 -78.34 1.16
C CYS A 771 5.38 -79.55 1.15
N PHE A 772 4.78 -79.81 2.34
CA PHE A 772 3.92 -80.92 2.78
C PHE A 772 4.54 -82.29 2.84
N THR A 773 5.45 -82.50 3.82
CA THR A 773 6.56 -83.47 3.70
C THR A 773 6.35 -84.35 2.49
N PRO A 774 6.78 -83.90 1.31
CA PRO A 774 6.96 -84.80 0.23
C PRO A 774 7.80 -85.92 0.81
N GLY A 775 7.20 -87.10 0.91
CA GLY A 775 7.69 -88.19 1.77
C GLY A 775 6.88 -88.54 3.02
N THR A 776 5.68 -88.00 3.27
CA THR A 776 4.71 -88.62 4.20
C THR A 776 4.25 -89.92 3.58
N LEU A 777 4.72 -91.02 4.14
CA LEU A 777 4.57 -92.34 3.56
C LEU A 777 3.22 -92.95 3.94
N ILE A 778 2.38 -93.12 2.92
CA ILE A 778 1.09 -93.81 3.02
C ILE A 778 1.27 -95.26 2.58
N ALA A 779 0.87 -96.19 3.44
CA ALA A 779 0.99 -97.61 3.14
C ALA A 779 0.02 -98.03 2.03
N THR A 780 0.54 -98.48 0.89
CA THR A 780 -0.24 -99.05 -0.21
C THR A 780 0.07 -100.53 -0.41
N PRO A 781 -0.75 -101.30 -1.16
CA PRO A 781 -0.43 -102.69 -1.51
C PRO A 781 0.87 -102.85 -2.32
N ARG A 782 1.43 -101.74 -2.85
CA ARG A 782 2.68 -101.71 -3.61
C ARG A 782 3.89 -101.27 -2.77
N GLY A 783 3.68 -100.95 -1.49
CA GLY A 783 4.68 -100.32 -0.63
C GLY A 783 4.21 -98.96 -0.11
N GLU A 784 5.00 -98.36 0.75
CA GLU A 784 4.82 -96.97 1.20
C GLU A 784 5.05 -96.01 0.02
N ILE A 785 4.09 -95.14 -0.25
CA ILE A 785 4.16 -94.12 -1.31
C ILE A 785 3.93 -92.76 -0.66
N PRO A 786 4.65 -91.70 -1.08
CA PRO A 786 4.39 -90.35 -0.61
C PRO A 786 2.94 -89.89 -0.86
N VAL A 787 2.40 -89.05 0.01
CA VAL A 787 0.99 -88.64 -0.02
C VAL A 787 0.65 -87.78 -1.24
N GLU A 788 1.60 -86.99 -1.72
CA GLU A 788 1.53 -86.11 -2.89
C GLU A 788 1.49 -86.88 -4.22
N ASP A 789 2.01 -88.10 -4.25
CA ASP A 789 1.96 -88.99 -5.42
C ASP A 789 0.62 -89.72 -5.56
N LEU A 790 -0.24 -89.68 -4.53
CA LEU A 790 -1.52 -90.38 -4.54
C LEU A 790 -2.53 -89.64 -5.41
N LYS A 791 -3.20 -90.39 -6.28
CA LYS A 791 -4.26 -89.87 -7.16
C LYS A 791 -5.58 -90.56 -6.89
N ALA A 792 -6.68 -89.90 -7.25
CA ALA A 792 -8.00 -90.52 -7.24
C ALA A 792 -7.95 -91.81 -8.07
N GLY A 793 -8.31 -92.93 -7.44
CA GLY A 793 -8.24 -94.27 -8.02
C GLY A 793 -7.13 -95.15 -7.46
N ASP A 794 -6.11 -94.60 -6.80
CA ASP A 794 -5.08 -95.38 -6.11
C ASP A 794 -5.65 -96.15 -4.91
N ARG A 795 -4.94 -97.21 -4.49
CA ARG A 795 -5.38 -98.10 -3.41
C ARG A 795 -4.47 -98.00 -2.20
N VAL A 796 -5.05 -97.79 -1.02
CA VAL A 796 -4.37 -97.58 0.27
C VAL A 796 -4.77 -98.69 1.25
N ILE A 797 -3.86 -99.08 2.12
CA ILE A 797 -4.11 -100.02 3.21
C ILE A 797 -4.77 -99.26 4.36
N THR A 798 -5.97 -99.68 4.73
CA THR A 798 -6.75 -99.14 5.85
C THR A 798 -6.87 -100.17 6.95
N ARG A 799 -7.08 -99.71 8.18
CA ARG A 799 -7.25 -100.53 9.37
C ARG A 799 -8.60 -101.22 9.41
N ASP A 800 -9.65 -100.53 8.99
CA ASP A 800 -11.04 -100.93 9.25
C ASP A 800 -11.60 -101.84 8.15
N ASN A 801 -11.35 -101.51 6.88
CA ASN A 801 -11.93 -102.23 5.74
C ASN A 801 -10.89 -102.78 4.76
N GLY A 802 -9.62 -102.89 5.16
CA GLY A 802 -8.55 -103.45 4.35
C GLY A 802 -8.10 -102.52 3.22
N ILE A 803 -7.90 -103.02 2.00
CA ILE A 803 -7.41 -102.18 0.89
C ILE A 803 -8.58 -101.39 0.28
N GLN A 804 -8.55 -100.07 0.40
CA GLN A 804 -9.60 -99.17 -0.10
C GLN A 804 -9.06 -98.26 -1.21
N GLN A 805 -9.97 -97.83 -2.09
CA GLN A 805 -9.64 -96.98 -3.24
C GLN A 805 -9.88 -95.52 -2.89
N ILE A 806 -8.90 -94.66 -3.14
CA ILE A 806 -9.03 -93.20 -3.01
C ILE A 806 -10.04 -92.72 -4.06
N ARG A 807 -10.98 -91.88 -3.63
CA ARG A 807 -12.05 -91.34 -4.47
C ARG A 807 -11.84 -89.89 -4.84
N TRP A 808 -11.09 -89.17 -4.00
CA TRP A 808 -10.81 -87.77 -4.18
C TRP A 808 -9.52 -87.42 -3.45
N VAL A 809 -8.78 -86.47 -4.01
CA VAL A 809 -7.58 -85.86 -3.44
C VAL A 809 -7.72 -84.36 -3.65
N GLY A 810 -7.37 -83.56 -2.65
CA GLY A 810 -7.30 -82.11 -2.74
C GLY A 810 -6.12 -81.58 -1.94
N ALA A 811 -5.61 -80.42 -2.38
CA ALA A 811 -4.51 -79.72 -1.75
C ALA A 811 -4.91 -78.25 -1.58
N LYS A 812 -4.62 -77.67 -0.41
CA LYS A 812 -4.86 -76.24 -0.12
C LYS A 812 -3.58 -75.64 0.42
N LYS A 813 -2.91 -74.80 -0.38
CA LYS A 813 -1.81 -73.93 0.07
C LYS A 813 -2.38 -72.89 1.05
N MET A 814 -1.76 -72.79 2.22
CA MET A 814 -1.97 -71.74 3.21
C MET A 814 -0.64 -70.98 3.32
N THR A 815 -0.64 -69.68 3.13
CA THR A 815 0.54 -68.84 3.41
C THR A 815 0.64 -68.54 4.91
N TRP A 816 1.73 -67.92 5.35
CA TRP A 816 1.82 -67.35 6.69
C TRP A 816 0.67 -66.36 6.95
N ALA A 817 0.36 -65.47 6.00
CA ALA A 817 -0.77 -64.54 6.09
C ALA A 817 -2.12 -65.27 6.26
N ASP A 818 -2.33 -66.39 5.55
CA ASP A 818 -3.54 -67.20 5.74
C ASP A 818 -3.59 -67.83 7.14
N LEU A 819 -2.44 -68.23 7.70
CA LEU A 819 -2.32 -68.87 9.03
C LEU A 819 -2.33 -67.86 10.19
N SER A 820 -1.86 -66.63 9.99
CA SER A 820 -1.91 -65.53 10.96
C SER A 820 -3.34 -65.03 11.13
N LEU A 821 -4.08 -64.92 10.02
CA LEU A 821 -5.51 -64.61 10.01
C LEU A 821 -6.38 -65.76 10.54
N ASN A 822 -5.92 -67.00 10.44
CA ASN A 822 -6.66 -68.21 10.88
C ASN A 822 -5.83 -69.09 11.84
N PRO A 823 -5.54 -68.62 13.07
CA PRO A 823 -4.62 -69.29 13.98
C PRO A 823 -5.09 -70.68 14.44
N HIS A 824 -6.39 -71.00 14.32
CA HIS A 824 -6.93 -72.33 14.61
C HIS A 824 -6.57 -73.39 13.55
N LEU A 825 -5.90 -73.00 12.46
CA LEU A 825 -5.41 -73.87 11.40
C LEU A 825 -3.88 -74.10 11.45
N LYS A 826 -3.17 -73.60 12.48
CA LYS A 826 -1.72 -73.78 12.63
C LYS A 826 -1.31 -75.26 12.68
N PRO A 827 -0.30 -75.72 11.92
CA PRO A 827 0.06 -77.14 11.89
C PRO A 827 0.56 -77.66 13.24
N VAL A 828 0.36 -78.96 13.49
CA VAL A 828 0.85 -79.67 14.69
C VAL A 828 1.92 -80.67 14.29
N LEU A 829 3.14 -80.51 14.80
CA LEU A 829 4.24 -81.47 14.69
C LEU A 829 4.14 -82.52 15.78
N ILE A 830 4.12 -83.79 15.37
CA ILE A 830 4.15 -84.97 16.23
C ILE A 830 5.47 -85.69 15.98
N ARG A 831 6.41 -85.61 16.92
CA ARG A 831 7.72 -86.25 16.81
C ARG A 831 7.62 -87.77 16.95
N LYS A 832 8.54 -88.47 16.32
CA LYS A 832 8.70 -89.93 16.39
C LYS A 832 8.61 -90.45 17.83
N GLY A 833 7.78 -91.47 18.03
CA GLY A 833 7.61 -92.15 19.32
C GLY A 833 6.77 -91.41 20.37
N SER A 834 6.26 -90.20 20.08
CA SER A 834 5.49 -89.38 21.03
C SER A 834 4.08 -89.90 21.33
N LEU A 835 3.50 -90.73 20.47
CA LEU A 835 2.16 -91.31 20.62
C LEU A 835 2.14 -92.63 21.40
N GLY A 836 3.32 -93.14 21.80
CA GLY A 836 3.51 -94.37 22.56
C GLY A 836 3.77 -95.61 21.69
N ASN A 837 4.33 -96.67 22.30
CA ASN A 837 4.75 -97.90 21.61
C ASN A 837 5.66 -97.70 20.37
N GLY A 838 6.41 -96.59 20.32
CA GLY A 838 7.28 -96.27 19.20
C GLY A 838 6.59 -95.55 18.03
N LEU A 839 5.34 -95.10 18.21
CA LEU A 839 4.55 -94.38 17.20
C LEU A 839 4.61 -92.85 17.39
N PRO A 840 4.54 -92.04 16.31
CA PRO A 840 4.73 -92.47 14.93
C PRO A 840 6.17 -92.96 14.70
N GLU A 841 6.40 -93.75 13.66
CA GLU A 841 7.74 -94.30 13.38
C GLU A 841 8.71 -93.23 12.83
N ARG A 842 8.14 -92.10 12.37
CA ARG A 842 8.80 -90.91 11.83
C ARG A 842 8.03 -89.68 12.29
N ASP A 843 8.69 -88.52 12.31
CA ASP A 843 8.03 -87.25 12.60
C ASP A 843 6.91 -87.01 11.57
N MET A 844 5.82 -86.39 12.01
CA MET A 844 4.68 -86.08 11.15
C MET A 844 4.11 -84.72 11.49
N MET A 845 3.73 -83.96 10.47
CA MET A 845 3.06 -82.67 10.61
C MET A 845 1.63 -82.83 10.11
N VAL A 846 0.65 -82.39 10.90
CA VAL A 846 -0.77 -82.61 10.62
C VAL A 846 -1.61 -81.39 10.98
N SER A 847 -2.83 -81.28 10.44
CA SER A 847 -3.76 -80.22 10.85
C SER A 847 -4.17 -80.37 12.33
N PRO A 848 -4.53 -79.28 13.02
CA PRO A 848 -4.98 -79.30 14.41
C PRO A 848 -6.05 -80.34 14.73
N ASN A 849 -7.06 -80.48 13.88
CA ASN A 849 -8.13 -81.44 14.10
C ASN A 849 -7.87 -82.82 13.46
N HIS A 850 -6.69 -83.05 12.86
CA HIS A 850 -6.30 -84.37 12.38
C HIS A 850 -6.22 -85.36 13.55
N ARG A 851 -6.89 -86.50 13.44
CA ARG A 851 -6.92 -87.51 14.50
C ARG A 851 -5.88 -88.58 14.25
N VAL A 852 -5.06 -88.82 15.28
CA VAL A 852 -4.00 -89.81 15.29
C VAL A 852 -4.24 -90.81 16.40
N LEU A 853 -3.90 -92.07 16.16
CA LEU A 853 -4.04 -93.13 17.14
C LEU A 853 -2.94 -93.00 18.19
N VAL A 854 -3.35 -92.87 19.44
CA VAL A 854 -2.46 -92.83 20.61
C VAL A 854 -2.51 -94.17 21.30
N ALA A 855 -1.35 -94.79 21.52
CA ALA A 855 -1.21 -96.13 22.10
C ALA A 855 -0.17 -96.11 23.23
N ASN A 856 -0.61 -95.76 24.44
CA ASN A 856 0.27 -95.70 25.63
C ASN A 856 -0.41 -96.21 26.91
N ASP A 857 0.39 -96.52 27.93
CA ASP A 857 -0.11 -97.07 29.21
C ASP A 857 -1.17 -96.19 29.90
N ARG A 858 -1.19 -94.88 29.61
CA ARG A 858 -2.18 -93.95 30.15
C ARG A 858 -3.54 -94.09 29.45
N THR A 859 -3.57 -94.35 28.14
CA THR A 859 -4.84 -94.57 27.42
C THR A 859 -5.60 -95.77 27.99
N ALA A 860 -4.90 -96.88 28.26
CA ALA A 860 -5.47 -98.07 28.90
C ALA A 860 -5.99 -97.80 30.32
N LEU A 861 -5.36 -96.88 31.06
CA LEU A 861 -5.74 -96.56 32.44
C LEU A 861 -6.94 -95.61 32.54
N TYR A 862 -7.11 -94.69 31.58
CA TYR A 862 -8.15 -93.66 31.62
C TYR A 862 -9.39 -94.00 30.78
N PHE A 863 -9.25 -94.78 29.71
CA PHE A 863 -10.33 -95.05 28.75
C PHE A 863 -10.73 -96.53 28.68
N ASP A 864 -10.11 -97.41 29.47
CA ASP A 864 -10.31 -98.87 29.46
C ASP A 864 -10.07 -99.51 28.06
N GLU A 865 -9.37 -98.77 27.18
CA GLU A 865 -8.99 -99.16 25.82
C GLU A 865 -7.49 -98.89 25.62
N HIS A 866 -6.79 -99.82 24.97
CA HIS A 866 -5.34 -99.76 24.77
C HIS A 866 -4.90 -98.75 23.70
N GLU A 867 -5.83 -98.26 22.88
CA GLU A 867 -5.57 -97.33 21.80
C GLU A 867 -6.76 -96.39 21.62
N VAL A 868 -6.53 -95.09 21.50
CA VAL A 868 -7.58 -94.07 21.36
C VAL A 868 -7.20 -93.08 20.27
N LEU A 869 -8.13 -92.76 19.36
CA LEU A 869 -7.94 -91.71 18.35
C LEU A 869 -8.17 -90.33 18.99
N VAL A 870 -7.16 -89.47 18.94
CA VAL A 870 -7.18 -88.12 19.55
C VAL A 870 -6.78 -87.09 18.49
N ALA A 871 -7.45 -85.93 18.49
CA ALA A 871 -7.07 -84.82 17.60
C ALA A 871 -5.72 -84.24 18.00
N ALA A 872 -4.88 -83.89 17.03
CA ALA A 872 -3.50 -83.46 17.23
C ALA A 872 -3.38 -82.26 18.18
N LYS A 873 -4.26 -81.26 18.07
CA LYS A 873 -4.30 -80.10 18.97
C LYS A 873 -4.51 -80.45 20.45
N HIS A 874 -5.18 -81.56 20.74
CA HIS A 874 -5.37 -82.03 22.12
C HIS A 874 -4.17 -82.80 22.66
N LEU A 875 -3.18 -83.07 21.81
CA LEU A 875 -1.93 -83.74 22.16
C LEU A 875 -0.78 -82.76 22.36
N VAL A 876 -0.92 -81.47 22.05
CA VAL A 876 0.11 -80.42 22.13
C VAL A 876 0.72 -80.24 23.53
N ALA A 877 -0.02 -80.60 24.59
CA ALA A 877 0.52 -80.64 25.96
C ALA A 877 1.39 -81.89 26.25
N GLY A 878 1.50 -82.80 25.28
CA GLY A 878 2.25 -84.05 25.36
C GLY A 878 3.72 -83.87 25.02
N LYS A 879 4.58 -84.75 25.57
CA LYS A 879 6.01 -84.70 25.29
C LYS A 879 6.28 -85.05 23.82
N GLY A 880 6.78 -84.09 23.05
CA GLY A 880 7.15 -84.27 21.64
C GLY A 880 6.00 -84.04 20.65
N VAL A 881 4.93 -83.36 21.06
CA VAL A 881 3.87 -82.87 20.16
C VAL A 881 3.72 -81.38 20.37
N HIS A 882 3.81 -80.57 19.32
CA HIS A 882 3.86 -79.12 19.40
C HIS A 882 3.07 -78.49 18.25
N GLU A 883 2.35 -77.40 18.51
CA GLU A 883 1.92 -76.49 17.44
C GLU A 883 3.18 -75.81 16.87
N VAL A 884 3.22 -75.64 15.55
CA VAL A 884 4.35 -75.08 14.83
C VAL A 884 3.91 -73.84 14.09
N ASP A 885 4.59 -72.74 14.35
CA ASP A 885 4.52 -71.55 13.53
C ASP A 885 5.29 -71.83 12.25
N SER A 886 4.61 -71.68 11.11
CA SER A 886 5.12 -72.09 9.79
C SER A 886 4.79 -71.00 8.79
N MET A 887 5.77 -70.66 7.95
CA MET A 887 5.65 -69.61 6.92
C MET A 887 4.70 -69.98 5.77
N GLY A 888 4.28 -71.24 5.72
CA GLY A 888 3.30 -71.71 4.77
C GLY A 888 3.08 -73.21 4.91
N THR A 889 1.85 -73.64 4.65
CA THR A 889 1.48 -75.05 4.73
C THR A 889 0.38 -75.43 3.69
N THR A 890 0.69 -76.25 2.69
CA THR A 890 -0.24 -76.97 1.77
C THR A 890 -1.03 -78.18 2.32
N TYR A 891 -2.13 -78.03 3.06
CA TYR A 891 -2.92 -79.20 3.53
C TYR A 891 -3.36 -80.16 2.41
N LEU A 892 -2.79 -81.37 2.35
CA LEU A 892 -3.23 -82.46 1.47
C LEU A 892 -4.26 -83.34 2.18
N HIS A 893 -5.37 -83.59 1.51
CA HIS A 893 -6.42 -84.47 2.01
C HIS A 893 -6.88 -85.44 0.92
N PHE A 894 -7.09 -86.70 1.29
CA PHE A 894 -7.65 -87.71 0.41
C PHE A 894 -8.78 -88.46 1.10
N MET A 895 -9.77 -88.90 0.31
CA MET A 895 -11.03 -89.46 0.82
C MET A 895 -11.35 -90.82 0.18
N PHE A 896 -12.00 -91.71 0.93
CA PHE A 896 -12.47 -93.02 0.46
C PHE A 896 -13.99 -93.02 0.23
N ASP A 897 -14.61 -94.20 0.07
CA ASP A 897 -16.08 -94.37 0.04
C ASP A 897 -16.73 -94.36 1.43
N ARG A 898 -15.94 -94.62 2.48
CA ARG A 898 -16.35 -94.58 3.89
C ARG A 898 -15.27 -93.89 4.71
N HIS A 899 -15.58 -93.59 5.96
CA HIS A 899 -14.54 -93.28 6.94
C HIS A 899 -13.59 -94.48 7.09
N GLU A 900 -12.28 -94.23 6.94
CA GLU A 900 -11.22 -95.23 7.09
C GLU A 900 -10.10 -94.68 7.96
N VAL A 901 -9.42 -95.53 8.73
CA VAL A 901 -8.14 -95.21 9.38
C VAL A 901 -6.99 -95.73 8.53
N VAL A 902 -6.05 -94.87 8.15
CA VAL A 902 -4.93 -95.15 7.24
C VAL A 902 -3.60 -95.20 7.98
N LEU A 903 -2.64 -95.97 7.47
CA LEU A 903 -1.29 -96.01 8.03
C LEU A 903 -0.44 -94.93 7.35
N SER A 904 -0.05 -93.91 8.12
CA SER A 904 0.73 -92.74 7.69
C SER A 904 1.96 -92.57 8.57
N ASN A 905 3.15 -92.57 7.98
CA ASN A 905 4.43 -92.48 8.71
C ASN A 905 4.55 -93.47 9.89
N GLY A 906 3.96 -94.66 9.74
CA GLY A 906 3.93 -95.72 10.73
C GLY A 906 2.88 -95.57 11.83
N ALA A 907 2.14 -94.45 11.92
CA ALA A 907 1.01 -94.28 12.82
C ALA A 907 -0.34 -94.43 12.09
N TRP A 908 -1.36 -94.91 12.80
CA TRP A 908 -2.72 -94.97 12.27
C TRP A 908 -3.41 -93.62 12.43
N THR A 909 -3.88 -93.03 11.33
CA THR A 909 -4.51 -91.71 11.31
C THR A 909 -5.84 -91.73 10.54
N GLU A 910 -6.72 -90.80 10.88
CA GLU A 910 -8.11 -90.83 10.41
C GLU A 910 -8.31 -90.12 9.06
N SER A 911 -9.02 -90.75 8.12
CA SER A 911 -9.48 -90.11 6.89
C SER A 911 -10.94 -89.63 7.01
N PHE A 912 -11.18 -88.33 6.93
CA PHE A 912 -12.51 -87.76 7.17
C PHE A 912 -13.38 -87.68 5.89
N GLN A 913 -14.70 -87.85 6.04
CA GLN A 913 -15.70 -87.60 5.00
C GLN A 913 -16.71 -86.51 5.42
N PRO A 914 -16.96 -85.50 4.57
CA PRO A 914 -17.94 -84.44 4.87
C PRO A 914 -19.40 -84.93 5.02
N GLY A 915 -19.72 -86.11 4.46
CA GLY A 915 -21.09 -86.57 4.23
C GLY A 915 -21.69 -87.55 5.24
N ASP A 916 -20.96 -88.04 6.26
CA ASP A 916 -21.54 -89.07 7.15
C ASP A 916 -22.42 -88.46 8.27
N TYR A 917 -23.73 -88.65 8.10
CA TYR A 917 -24.81 -88.24 8.99
C TYR A 917 -25.20 -89.34 10.01
N THR A 918 -24.31 -90.28 10.33
CA THR A 918 -24.62 -91.34 11.30
C THR A 918 -23.67 -91.38 12.50
N LEU A 919 -23.85 -90.43 13.43
CA LEU A 919 -24.19 -90.67 14.85
C LEU A 919 -23.90 -89.41 15.67
N LYS A 920 -24.90 -88.99 16.45
CA LYS A 920 -24.82 -87.89 17.43
C LYS A 920 -23.70 -88.16 18.44
N GLY A 921 -22.56 -87.50 18.24
CA GLY A 921 -21.50 -87.45 19.23
C GLY A 921 -20.09 -87.36 18.65
N MET A 922 -19.78 -86.29 17.91
CA MET A 922 -18.42 -85.73 17.73
C MET A 922 -18.48 -84.43 16.90
N GLY A 923 -17.53 -83.52 17.16
CA GLY A 923 -17.72 -82.07 17.09
C GLY A 923 -17.68 -81.41 15.71
N ASN A 924 -18.49 -80.35 15.56
CA ASN A 924 -18.57 -79.47 14.38
C ASN A 924 -17.22 -78.88 13.93
N ALA A 925 -16.20 -78.86 14.81
CA ALA A 925 -14.90 -78.22 14.55
C ALA A 925 -14.09 -78.89 13.42
N GLN A 926 -13.99 -80.21 13.38
CA GLN A 926 -13.21 -80.92 12.35
C GLN A 926 -13.84 -80.80 10.95
N ARG A 927 -15.18 -80.80 10.89
CA ARG A 927 -15.92 -80.58 9.65
C ARG A 927 -15.73 -79.15 9.14
N ASN A 928 -15.77 -78.18 10.05
CA ASN A 928 -15.56 -76.78 9.71
C ASN A 928 -14.13 -76.54 9.21
N GLU A 929 -13.10 -77.13 9.83
CA GLU A 929 -11.70 -77.08 9.36
C GLU A 929 -11.60 -77.54 7.90
N ILE A 930 -12.18 -78.70 7.55
CA ILE A 930 -12.10 -79.22 6.17
C ILE A 930 -12.87 -78.36 5.18
N PHE A 931 -14.00 -77.79 5.59
CA PHE A 931 -14.77 -76.88 4.76
C PHE A 931 -14.13 -75.51 4.61
N GLU A 932 -13.29 -75.11 5.55
CA GLU A 932 -12.51 -73.87 5.50
C GLU A 932 -11.30 -74.04 4.59
N LEU A 933 -10.63 -75.19 4.67
CA LEU A 933 -9.54 -75.57 3.77
C LEU A 933 -10.03 -75.86 2.34
N PHE A 934 -11.20 -76.49 2.19
CA PHE A 934 -11.77 -76.90 0.90
C PHE A 934 -13.22 -76.39 0.76
N PRO A 935 -13.41 -75.08 0.53
CA PRO A 935 -14.73 -74.45 0.51
C PRO A 935 -15.66 -75.00 -0.57
N ASP A 936 -15.11 -75.51 -1.68
CA ASP A 936 -15.90 -76.11 -2.76
C ASP A 936 -16.76 -77.28 -2.28
N LEU A 937 -16.28 -78.03 -1.27
CA LEU A 937 -17.02 -79.16 -0.67
C LEU A 937 -18.28 -78.72 0.09
N LYS A 938 -18.50 -77.41 0.33
CA LYS A 938 -19.76 -76.86 0.88
C LYS A 938 -20.87 -76.81 -0.18
N THR A 939 -20.52 -76.78 -1.46
CA THR A 939 -21.46 -76.52 -2.56
C THR A 939 -22.00 -77.81 -3.17
N GLU A 940 -23.20 -77.77 -3.75
CA GLU A 940 -23.79 -78.92 -4.45
C GLU A 940 -22.92 -79.36 -5.65
N ALA A 941 -22.30 -78.40 -6.36
CA ALA A 941 -21.39 -78.66 -7.47
C ALA A 941 -20.07 -79.31 -7.02
N GLY A 942 -19.46 -78.87 -5.90
CA GLY A 942 -18.25 -79.49 -5.36
C GLY A 942 -18.51 -80.87 -4.75
N LEU A 943 -19.71 -81.11 -4.21
CA LEU A 943 -20.17 -82.44 -3.82
C LEU A 943 -20.44 -83.35 -5.04
N GLU A 944 -20.85 -82.81 -6.19
CA GLU A 944 -20.97 -83.55 -7.44
C GLU A 944 -19.60 -83.87 -8.08
N GLY A 945 -18.58 -83.00 -7.88
CA GLY A 945 -17.17 -83.27 -8.22
C GLY A 945 -16.51 -84.36 -7.37
N TYR A 946 -17.10 -84.67 -6.20
CA TYR A 946 -16.74 -85.79 -5.35
C TYR A 946 -17.40 -87.09 -5.83
N GLY A 947 -16.66 -87.92 -6.59
CA GLY A 947 -17.15 -89.13 -7.24
C GLY A 947 -17.66 -90.28 -6.34
N ALA A 948 -17.76 -90.10 -5.01
CA ALA A 948 -18.20 -91.13 -4.06
C ALA A 948 -19.57 -90.89 -3.41
N ALA A 949 -20.31 -89.84 -3.76
CA ALA A 949 -21.69 -89.73 -3.34
C ALA A 949 -22.59 -90.71 -4.12
N ARG A 950 -22.69 -91.96 -3.66
CA ARG A 950 -23.81 -92.84 -4.06
C ARG A 950 -25.11 -92.06 -3.84
N ARG A 951 -25.89 -91.84 -4.92
CA ARG A 951 -27.29 -91.41 -4.84
C ARG A 951 -28.03 -92.33 -3.87
N THR A 952 -28.31 -91.84 -2.67
CA THR A 952 -29.21 -92.51 -1.73
C THR A 952 -30.63 -92.22 -2.19
N LEU A 953 -31.27 -93.21 -2.81
CA LEU A 953 -32.67 -93.07 -3.24
C LEU A 953 -33.55 -92.74 -2.05
N LYS A 954 -34.31 -91.64 -2.15
CA LYS A 954 -35.37 -91.36 -1.18
C LYS A 954 -36.40 -92.51 -1.24
N LYS A 955 -37.10 -92.80 -0.14
CA LYS A 955 -38.08 -93.92 -0.04
C LYS A 955 -39.13 -93.95 -1.18
N HIS A 956 -39.43 -92.80 -1.79
CA HIS A 956 -40.34 -92.70 -2.92
C HIS A 956 -39.68 -92.94 -4.29
N GLU A 957 -38.38 -92.69 -4.43
CA GLU A 957 -37.58 -92.92 -5.66
C GLU A 957 -37.16 -94.39 -5.78
N ALA A 958 -36.93 -95.08 -4.65
CA ALA A 958 -36.68 -96.52 -4.65
C ALA A 958 -37.87 -97.35 -5.18
N LYS A 959 -39.10 -96.81 -5.17
CA LYS A 959 -40.28 -97.46 -5.77
C LYS A 959 -40.22 -97.52 -7.30
N LEU A 960 -39.39 -96.71 -7.97
CA LEU A 960 -39.22 -96.74 -9.42
C LEU A 960 -38.31 -97.89 -9.89
N LEU A 961 -37.58 -98.54 -8.98
CA LEU A 961 -36.71 -99.68 -9.28
C LEU A 961 -37.38 -101.05 -9.11
N VAL A 962 -38.66 -101.09 -8.73
CA VAL A 962 -39.39 -102.34 -8.43
C VAL A 962 -40.72 -102.42 -9.20
N LYS A 963 -40.71 -102.03 -10.48
CA LYS A 963 -41.83 -102.28 -11.39
C LYS A 963 -41.48 -103.30 -12.45
#